data_AF-Q220V1-F1
#
_entry.id   AF-Q220V1-F1
#
_cell.length_a   1.000
_cell.length_b   1.000
_cell.length_c   1.000
_cell.angle_alpha   90.00
_cell.angle_beta   90.00
_cell.angle_gamma   90.00
#
_symmetry.space_group_name_H-M   'P 1'
#
loop_
_entity.id
_entity.type
_entity.pdbx_description
1 polymer ?
#
loop_
_entity_poly.entity_id
_entity_poly.type
_entity_poly.pdbx_seq_one_letter_code
_entity_poly.pdbx_strand_id
1 'polypeptide(L)'
;MFRGSPLKHPLRLLVALGSLCAGAALAWHHPLWPMAVLTVFSLWCLIAAWRPGLWLFVVPALLPLLNFSSWTGWLVFEEFDILLLGALAGAYGPLAWSPPRGRETKMPFSTWRSTALLGLFGLAGLLALLRGFVDAGGFAFDWFAGYTDALNSLRVFKSLGFALLFVPLLQRELKQSGQLARQRFAGGMVAGLTVVTLAVLWERAAFPGWLDFSVPYRTVALFWEMHVGGAAIDGYLALATPFLVWALLAARRPLFWVAAAVLTLLTAYACLTTFSRGVYLAVAGPLLLLGLLLRAQKTNFNARDFFGPVWRRYRPEGWRARASLALMLALAAEVAAVLGAGSFMMDRLASADRDFGSRVEHWRRGLDLLDGPTDWLLGKGLGRLPADYAAHVPQGEFSGEVKWREEQKPGQAANAFVTVRGPPTLKRLGGQYALTQRVVNVSQAGHRVSLDVRVQHTADVYVELCERHLLYDGPCQLASIRVLPGKNDWQNMVLPLKGQTLAGGPWYAPRLSMLSLSVVNAGGAADFDNVSLMGAYPAQPLENGDFSGGMAHWFPLAQSYFVPWHIDNLFLELLIERGLVGLLLFAALMAYALWHLVFGRARASALAPYLAASLCGALLVGLVSSLMDVPRVAFLFCLLALVSAQAAREVD
;
A
#
# COMPACT_ATOMS: atom_id res chain seq x y z
N MET A 1 32.78 -24.62 29.05
CA MET A 1 32.17 -25.86 28.53
C MET A 1 30.73 -25.56 28.13
N PHE A 2 30.52 -25.07 26.90
CA PHE A 2 29.18 -24.83 26.36
C PHE A 2 28.52 -26.19 26.10
N ARG A 3 27.69 -26.67 27.04
CA ARG A 3 26.81 -27.82 26.79
C ARG A 3 25.88 -27.43 25.65
N GLY A 4 26.18 -27.93 24.44
CA GLY A 4 25.38 -27.74 23.25
C GLY A 4 23.97 -28.25 23.49
N SER A 5 23.03 -27.34 23.69
CA SER A 5 21.62 -27.65 23.59
C SER A 5 21.34 -28.07 22.14
N PRO A 6 20.87 -29.29 21.87
CA PRO A 6 20.62 -29.73 20.50
C PRO A 6 19.58 -28.80 19.84
N LEU A 7 19.77 -28.51 18.56
CA LEU A 7 18.82 -27.80 17.71
C LEU A 7 17.48 -28.56 17.69
N LYS A 8 16.44 -28.02 18.34
CA LYS A 8 15.15 -28.73 18.50
C LYS A 8 14.10 -28.37 17.44
N HIS A 9 14.30 -27.27 16.70
CA HIS A 9 13.34 -26.78 15.70
C HIS A 9 14.05 -26.23 14.44
N PRO A 10 14.49 -27.10 13.51
CA PRO A 10 15.26 -26.69 12.33
C PRO A 10 14.48 -25.70 11.45
N LEU A 11 13.16 -25.86 11.31
CA LEU A 11 12.33 -24.94 10.53
C LEU A 11 12.34 -23.51 11.10
N ARG A 12 12.32 -23.34 12.43
CA ARG A 12 12.35 -22.01 13.05
C ARG A 12 13.72 -21.34 12.87
N LEU A 13 14.79 -22.13 12.95
CA LEU A 13 16.13 -21.63 12.65
C LEU A 13 16.23 -21.21 11.18
N LEU A 14 15.71 -22.02 10.25
CA LEU A 14 15.69 -21.68 8.82
C LEU A 14 14.94 -20.37 8.55
N VAL A 15 13.78 -20.16 9.17
CA VAL A 15 13.04 -18.89 9.05
C VAL A 15 13.85 -17.74 9.66
N ALA A 16 14.46 -17.93 10.83
CA ALA A 16 15.26 -16.88 11.48
C ALA A 16 16.48 -16.48 10.64
N LEU A 17 17.27 -17.45 10.19
CA LEU A 17 18.46 -17.21 9.37
C LEU A 17 18.10 -16.70 7.98
N GLY A 18 17.08 -17.26 7.34
CA GLY A 18 16.58 -16.79 6.05
C GLY A 18 16.12 -15.33 6.13
N SER A 19 15.37 -14.97 7.19
CA SER A 19 14.93 -13.60 7.41
C SER A 19 16.10 -12.65 7.73
N LEU A 20 17.09 -13.13 8.50
CA LEU A 20 18.28 -12.35 8.82
C LEU A 20 19.11 -12.06 7.56
N CYS A 21 19.38 -13.08 6.74
CA CYS A 21 20.14 -12.94 5.51
C CYS A 21 19.41 -12.07 4.48
N ALA A 22 18.12 -12.31 4.25
CA ALA A 22 17.33 -11.50 3.33
C ALA A 22 17.22 -10.05 3.80
N GLY A 23 16.95 -9.82 5.09
CA GLY A 23 16.85 -8.48 5.65
C GLY A 23 18.17 -7.73 5.62
N ALA A 24 19.29 -8.41 5.92
CA ALA A 24 20.63 -7.84 5.80
C ALA A 24 21.00 -7.54 4.35
N ALA A 25 20.64 -8.40 3.39
CA ALA A 25 20.87 -8.17 1.97
C ALA A 25 20.09 -6.96 1.47
N LEU A 26 18.79 -6.85 1.78
CA LEU A 26 18.01 -5.66 1.45
C LEU A 26 18.58 -4.41 2.11
N ALA A 27 18.95 -4.47 3.38
CA ALA A 27 19.53 -3.33 4.07
C ALA A 27 20.88 -2.89 3.46
N TRP A 28 21.74 -3.85 3.10
CA TRP A 28 23.04 -3.59 2.46
C TRP A 28 22.91 -3.03 1.04
N HIS A 29 21.88 -3.44 0.30
CA HIS A 29 21.59 -2.96 -1.06
C HIS A 29 20.61 -1.79 -1.10
N HIS A 30 20.25 -1.21 0.06
CA HIS A 30 19.35 -0.06 0.10
C HIS A 30 19.95 1.10 -0.72
N PRO A 31 19.25 1.65 -1.72
CA PRO A 31 19.86 2.53 -2.73
C PRO A 31 20.49 3.80 -2.17
N LEU A 32 19.96 4.30 -1.05
CA LEU A 32 20.38 5.58 -0.46
C LEU A 32 21.29 5.44 0.77
N TRP A 33 20.91 4.61 1.73
CA TRP A 33 21.53 4.60 3.06
C TRP A 33 21.87 3.18 3.57
N PRO A 34 22.70 2.41 2.85
CA PRO A 34 22.90 1.00 3.14
C PRO A 34 23.40 0.74 4.56
N MET A 35 24.39 1.51 5.02
CA MET A 35 24.95 1.37 6.38
C MET A 35 23.97 1.77 7.49
N ALA A 36 23.20 2.84 7.28
CA ALA A 36 22.23 3.31 8.28
C ALA A 36 21.08 2.30 8.41
N VAL A 37 20.55 1.82 7.29
CA VAL A 37 19.48 0.83 7.26
C VAL A 37 19.94 -0.50 7.84
N LEU A 38 21.17 -0.94 7.56
CA LEU A 38 21.74 -2.15 8.18
C LEU A 38 21.86 -2.02 9.70
N THR A 39 22.25 -0.84 10.18
CA THR A 39 22.35 -0.56 11.62
C THR A 39 20.96 -0.61 12.27
N VAL A 40 19.98 0.08 11.68
CA VAL A 40 18.59 0.09 12.16
C VAL A 40 17.99 -1.32 12.12
N PHE A 41 18.22 -2.08 11.05
CA PHE A 41 17.79 -3.47 10.92
C PHE A 41 18.39 -4.35 12.02
N SER A 42 19.69 -4.23 12.27
CA SER A 42 20.39 -5.00 13.32
C SER A 42 19.85 -4.68 14.71
N LEU A 43 19.65 -3.40 15.02
CA LEU A 43 19.02 -2.96 16.27
C LEU A 43 17.59 -3.49 16.39
N TRP A 44 16.83 -3.46 15.32
CA TRP A 44 15.46 -3.98 15.29
C TRP A 44 15.41 -5.49 15.54
N CYS A 45 16.31 -6.27 14.92
CA CYS A 45 16.47 -7.70 15.21
C CYS A 45 16.72 -7.97 16.70
N LEU A 46 17.61 -7.19 17.33
CA LEU A 46 17.91 -7.31 18.76
C LEU A 46 16.70 -6.95 19.64
N ILE A 47 15.99 -5.87 19.31
CA ILE A 47 14.79 -5.45 20.04
C ILE A 47 13.68 -6.50 19.92
N ALA A 48 13.44 -7.03 18.71
CA ALA A 48 12.45 -8.09 18.47
C ALA A 48 12.82 -9.40 19.19
N ALA A 49 14.12 -9.72 19.32
CA ALA A 49 14.59 -10.85 20.12
C ALA A 49 14.37 -10.63 21.63
N TRP A 50 14.61 -9.41 22.11
CA TRP A 50 14.44 -9.06 23.53
C TRP A 50 12.96 -8.94 23.94
N ARG A 51 12.12 -8.39 23.07
CA ARG A 51 10.69 -8.14 23.30
C ARG A 51 9.86 -8.59 22.09
N PRO A 52 9.65 -9.92 21.92
CA PRO A 52 8.98 -10.46 20.74
C PRO A 52 7.58 -9.87 20.54
N GLY A 53 6.78 -9.66 21.58
CA GLY A 53 5.45 -9.06 21.41
C GLY A 53 5.41 -7.60 20.95
N LEU A 54 6.54 -6.90 20.77
CA LEU A 54 6.58 -5.50 20.34
C LEU A 54 6.21 -5.32 18.86
N TRP A 55 6.47 -6.34 18.01
CA TRP A 55 6.11 -6.27 16.58
C TRP A 55 4.62 -6.04 16.37
N LEU A 56 3.75 -6.54 17.27
CA LEU A 56 2.30 -6.33 17.22
C LEU A 56 1.91 -4.84 17.24
N PHE A 57 2.72 -3.99 17.86
CA PHE A 57 2.53 -2.54 17.83
C PHE A 57 3.27 -1.91 16.65
N VAL A 58 4.55 -2.22 16.50
CA VAL A 58 5.46 -1.53 15.56
C VAL A 58 5.06 -1.77 14.11
N VAL A 59 4.68 -3.00 13.74
CA VAL A 59 4.33 -3.36 12.36
C VAL A 59 3.13 -2.53 11.87
N PRO A 60 1.93 -2.58 12.50
CA PRO A 60 0.81 -1.77 12.05
C PRO A 60 1.03 -0.25 12.22
N ALA A 61 1.85 0.19 13.18
CA ALA A 61 2.15 1.61 13.38
C ALA A 61 3.01 2.21 12.27
N LEU A 62 4.02 1.47 11.80
CA LEU A 62 4.97 1.94 10.79
C LEU A 62 4.59 1.55 9.35
N LEU A 63 3.61 0.66 9.18
CA LEU A 63 3.10 0.25 7.87
C LEU A 63 2.82 1.40 6.90
N PRO A 64 2.05 2.46 7.27
CA PRO A 64 1.78 3.55 6.33
C PRO A 64 3.00 4.41 6.02
N LEU A 65 4.04 4.40 6.87
CA LEU A 65 5.22 5.25 6.72
C LEU A 65 6.33 4.60 5.89
N LEU A 66 6.58 3.31 6.07
CA LEU A 66 7.76 2.62 5.53
C LEU A 66 7.60 2.19 4.07
N ASN A 67 7.50 3.18 3.19
CA ASN A 67 7.72 3.02 1.76
C ASN A 67 8.38 4.32 1.28
N PHE A 68 9.63 4.20 0.85
CA PHE A 68 10.41 5.29 0.27
C PHE A 68 10.66 5.08 -1.21
N SER A 69 9.79 4.36 -1.94
CA SER A 69 9.93 4.07 -3.38
C SER A 69 10.19 5.31 -4.22
N SER A 70 9.55 6.42 -3.85
CA SER A 70 9.72 7.73 -4.50
C SER A 70 11.09 8.40 -4.26
N TRP A 71 11.93 7.82 -3.40
CA TRP A 71 13.33 8.17 -3.20
C TRP A 71 14.28 7.02 -3.55
N THR A 72 13.91 5.77 -3.33
CA THR A 72 14.81 4.62 -3.58
C THR A 72 14.70 4.07 -4.99
N GLY A 73 13.61 4.35 -5.70
CA GLY A 73 13.30 3.74 -7.00
C GLY A 73 12.87 2.27 -6.90
N TRP A 74 12.77 1.71 -5.69
CA TRP A 74 12.31 0.35 -5.51
C TRP A 74 10.79 0.25 -5.68
N LEU A 75 10.35 -0.68 -6.53
CA LEU A 75 8.92 -1.01 -6.70
C LEU A 75 8.56 -2.36 -6.07
N VAL A 76 9.46 -3.34 -6.19
CA VAL A 76 9.28 -4.70 -5.66
C VAL A 76 9.57 -4.77 -4.16
N PHE A 77 10.67 -4.15 -3.75
CA PHE A 77 11.16 -4.13 -2.37
C PHE A 77 10.75 -2.84 -1.66
N GLU A 78 10.56 -2.90 -0.35
CA GLU A 78 10.18 -1.76 0.47
C GLU A 78 10.89 -1.80 1.83
N GLU A 79 11.04 -0.67 2.48
CA GLU A 79 11.60 -0.58 3.84
C GLU A 79 10.71 -1.29 4.86
N PHE A 80 9.43 -1.43 4.56
CA PHE A 80 8.52 -2.28 5.31
C PHE A 80 8.94 -3.76 5.29
N ASP A 81 9.50 -4.26 4.18
CA ASP A 81 9.99 -5.65 4.11
C ASP A 81 11.15 -5.84 5.09
N ILE A 82 12.05 -4.86 5.19
CA ILE A 82 13.18 -4.86 6.13
C ILE A 82 12.67 -4.90 7.59
N LEU A 83 11.62 -4.13 7.90
CA LEU A 83 10.96 -4.19 9.21
C LEU A 83 10.38 -5.58 9.50
N LEU A 84 9.66 -6.17 8.54
CA LEU A 84 9.06 -7.51 8.72
C LEU A 84 10.14 -8.58 8.89
N LEU A 85 11.18 -8.56 8.06
CA LEU A 85 12.30 -9.50 8.13
C LEU A 85 13.06 -9.39 9.45
N GLY A 86 13.27 -8.17 9.97
CA GLY A 86 13.93 -7.99 11.26
C GLY A 86 13.08 -8.48 12.44
N ALA A 87 11.75 -8.31 12.35
CA ALA A 87 10.83 -8.84 13.34
C ALA A 87 10.82 -10.37 13.32
N LEU A 88 10.83 -11.00 12.14
CA LEU A 88 10.90 -12.44 11.98
C LEU A 88 12.24 -13.00 12.46
N ALA A 89 13.36 -12.42 12.04
CA ALA A 89 14.70 -12.83 12.44
C ALA A 89 14.87 -12.77 13.97
N GLY A 90 14.52 -11.63 14.57
CA GLY A 90 14.60 -11.41 16.00
C GLY A 90 13.65 -12.28 16.80
N ALA A 91 12.38 -12.43 16.37
CA ALA A 91 11.40 -13.21 17.12
C ALA A 91 11.62 -14.73 16.98
N TYR A 92 12.01 -15.24 15.80
CA TYR A 92 12.28 -16.67 15.60
C TYR A 92 13.63 -17.12 16.14
N GLY A 93 14.62 -16.23 16.25
CA GLY A 93 15.93 -16.53 16.82
C GLY A 93 15.80 -17.22 18.18
N PRO A 94 15.38 -16.54 19.26
CA PRO A 94 15.23 -17.14 20.59
C PRO A 94 14.31 -18.37 20.62
N LEU A 95 13.35 -18.48 19.70
CA LEU A 95 12.45 -19.64 19.58
C LEU A 95 13.13 -20.91 19.07
N ALA A 96 14.20 -20.78 18.30
CA ALA A 96 14.97 -21.92 17.81
C ALA A 96 15.80 -22.58 18.93
N TRP A 97 16.22 -21.81 19.94
CA TRP A 97 17.03 -22.28 21.08
C TRP A 97 16.24 -22.55 22.37
N SER A 98 14.98 -22.10 22.47
CA SER A 98 14.16 -22.31 23.67
C SER A 98 13.74 -23.78 23.85
N PRO A 99 13.80 -24.35 25.07
CA PRO A 99 13.29 -25.70 25.33
C PRO A 99 11.77 -25.76 25.12
N PRO A 100 11.21 -26.90 24.67
CA PRO A 100 9.77 -27.07 24.57
C PRO A 100 9.14 -26.88 25.95
N ARG A 101 8.40 -25.79 26.14
CA ARG A 101 7.62 -25.56 27.36
C ARG A 101 6.32 -26.34 27.24
N GLY A 102 6.25 -27.48 27.93
CA GLY A 102 5.03 -28.24 28.18
C GLY A 102 4.74 -29.34 27.15
N ARG A 103 3.98 -30.36 27.60
CA ARG A 103 3.36 -31.39 26.76
C ARG A 103 2.68 -30.70 25.57
N GLU A 104 2.95 -31.17 24.36
CA GLU A 104 2.16 -30.81 23.19
C GLU A 104 0.71 -31.22 23.46
N THR A 105 -0.09 -30.31 24.00
CA THR A 105 -1.53 -30.45 24.02
C THR A 105 -1.95 -30.56 22.55
N LYS A 106 -2.56 -31.70 22.19
CA LYS A 106 -3.11 -31.95 20.85
C LYS A 106 -3.82 -30.68 20.37
N MET A 107 -3.49 -30.21 19.16
CA MET A 107 -4.12 -29.01 18.64
C MET A 107 -5.63 -29.19 18.61
N PRO A 108 -6.42 -28.25 19.16
CA PRO A 108 -7.87 -28.30 19.06
C PRO A 108 -8.29 -28.42 17.60
N PHE A 109 -9.32 -29.22 17.31
CA PHE A 109 -9.78 -29.48 15.95
C PHE A 109 -10.15 -28.19 15.17
N SER A 110 -10.62 -27.14 15.86
CA SER A 110 -10.86 -25.82 15.26
C SER A 110 -9.57 -25.12 14.79
N THR A 111 -8.49 -25.23 15.56
CA THR A 111 -7.16 -24.72 15.20
C THR A 111 -6.55 -25.52 14.05
N TRP A 112 -6.83 -26.82 13.98
CA TRP A 112 -6.43 -27.65 12.84
C TRP A 112 -7.12 -27.18 11.54
N ARG A 113 -8.44 -26.98 11.54
CA ARG A 113 -9.19 -26.54 10.35
C ARG A 113 -8.70 -25.19 9.81
N SER A 114 -8.51 -24.20 10.69
CA SER A 114 -7.96 -22.91 10.28
C SER A 114 -6.53 -23.04 9.77
N THR A 115 -5.66 -23.79 10.44
CA THR A 115 -4.29 -24.01 9.98
C THR A 115 -4.23 -24.74 8.63
N ALA A 116 -5.10 -25.72 8.40
CA ALA A 116 -5.20 -26.44 7.13
C ALA A 116 -5.68 -25.52 5.99
N LEU A 117 -6.72 -24.71 6.24
CA LEU A 117 -7.21 -23.74 5.27
C LEU A 117 -6.15 -22.70 4.90
N LEU A 118 -5.39 -22.22 5.90
CA LEU A 118 -4.27 -21.32 5.69
C LEU A 118 -3.12 -21.97 4.92
N GLY A 119 -2.82 -23.24 5.20
CA GLY A 119 -1.84 -24.02 4.46
C GLY A 119 -2.23 -24.20 2.99
N LEU A 120 -3.50 -24.52 2.72
CA LEU A 120 -4.04 -24.63 1.36
C LEU A 120 -4.01 -23.28 0.63
N PHE A 121 -4.42 -22.19 1.29
CA PHE A 121 -4.35 -20.86 0.70
C PHE A 121 -2.91 -20.41 0.42
N GLY A 122 -1.98 -20.72 1.32
CA GLY A 122 -0.54 -20.50 1.13
C GLY A 122 0.02 -21.31 -0.04
N LEU A 123 -0.35 -22.58 -0.16
CA LEU A 123 0.06 -23.43 -1.28
C LEU A 123 -0.50 -22.92 -2.62
N ALA A 124 -1.77 -22.53 -2.65
CA ALA A 124 -2.37 -21.92 -3.84
C ALA A 124 -1.66 -20.60 -4.22
N GLY A 125 -1.29 -19.79 -3.22
CA GLY A 125 -0.48 -18.58 -3.43
C GLY A 125 0.92 -18.89 -3.99
N LEU A 126 1.58 -19.94 -3.52
CA LEU A 126 2.88 -20.37 -4.05
C LEU A 126 2.77 -20.88 -5.49
N LEU A 127 1.72 -21.63 -5.80
CA LEU A 127 1.44 -22.09 -7.17
C LEU A 127 1.20 -20.90 -8.11
N ALA A 128 0.41 -19.92 -7.68
CA ALA A 128 0.14 -18.72 -8.46
C ALA A 128 1.40 -17.83 -8.61
N LEU A 129 2.30 -17.80 -7.62
CA LEU A 129 3.62 -17.16 -7.73
C LEU A 129 4.47 -17.83 -8.81
N LEU A 130 4.59 -19.16 -8.78
CA LEU A 130 5.35 -19.92 -9.77
C LEU A 130 4.78 -19.72 -11.18
N ARG A 131 3.45 -19.73 -11.30
CA ARG A 131 2.77 -19.46 -12.56
C ARG A 131 3.05 -18.04 -13.07
N GLY A 132 3.08 -17.05 -12.17
CA GLY A 132 3.48 -15.68 -12.50
C GLY A 132 4.91 -15.58 -13.04
N PHE A 133 5.87 -16.31 -12.45
CA PHE A 133 7.22 -16.38 -13.00
C PHE A 133 7.27 -17.03 -14.38
N VAL A 134 6.51 -18.11 -14.61
CA VAL A 134 6.43 -18.77 -15.93
C VAL A 134 5.84 -17.83 -16.97
N ASP A 135 4.74 -17.15 -16.65
CA ASP A 135 4.08 -16.19 -17.53
C ASP A 135 4.98 -14.99 -17.88
N ALA A 136 5.78 -14.51 -16.93
CA ALA A 136 6.77 -13.47 -17.15
C ALA A 136 8.00 -13.90 -18.00
N GLY A 137 8.03 -15.14 -18.49
CA GLY A 137 9.16 -15.68 -19.27
C GLY A 137 10.27 -16.33 -18.44
N GLY A 138 10.03 -16.58 -17.16
CA GLY A 138 10.98 -17.18 -16.22
C GLY A 138 11.40 -16.23 -15.10
N PHE A 139 12.05 -16.77 -14.06
CA PHE A 139 12.59 -15.94 -12.98
C PHE A 139 13.83 -15.18 -13.46
N ALA A 140 13.78 -13.86 -13.39
CA ALA A 140 14.90 -12.96 -13.59
C ALA A 140 14.95 -11.97 -12.43
N PHE A 141 16.14 -11.80 -11.84
CA PHE A 141 16.33 -10.89 -10.72
C PHE A 141 16.79 -9.52 -11.21
N ASP A 142 16.15 -8.46 -10.72
CA ASP A 142 16.52 -7.07 -10.95
C ASP A 142 16.10 -6.22 -9.73
N TRP A 143 17.02 -5.41 -9.21
CA TRP A 143 16.78 -4.51 -8.08
C TRP A 143 15.73 -3.44 -8.36
N PHE A 144 15.57 -3.08 -9.64
CA PHE A 144 14.65 -2.04 -10.10
C PHE A 144 13.58 -2.58 -11.06
N ALA A 145 13.25 -3.87 -10.90
CA ALA A 145 12.19 -4.54 -11.64
C ALA A 145 10.85 -3.77 -11.56
N GLY A 146 10.17 -3.67 -12.70
CA GLY A 146 8.87 -3.06 -12.86
C GLY A 146 7.71 -4.06 -12.85
N TYR A 147 6.53 -3.56 -13.18
CA TYR A 147 5.26 -4.30 -13.15
C TYR A 147 5.15 -5.40 -14.22
N THR A 148 5.93 -5.30 -15.30
CA THR A 148 5.96 -6.30 -16.37
C THR A 148 6.90 -7.46 -16.07
N ASP A 149 7.81 -7.29 -15.12
CA ASP A 149 8.90 -8.24 -14.86
C ASP A 149 8.46 -9.34 -13.87
N ALA A 150 9.21 -10.44 -13.86
CA ALA A 150 8.90 -11.62 -13.04
C ALA A 150 8.82 -11.29 -11.53
N LEU A 151 9.63 -10.35 -11.05
CA LEU A 151 9.62 -9.96 -9.64
C LEU A 151 8.35 -9.24 -9.18
N ASN A 152 7.49 -8.74 -10.09
CA ASN A 152 6.18 -8.24 -9.69
C ASN A 152 5.31 -9.35 -9.06
N SER A 153 5.47 -10.60 -9.49
CA SER A 153 4.80 -11.74 -8.84
C SER A 153 5.25 -11.93 -7.39
N LEU A 154 6.55 -11.71 -7.11
CA LEU A 154 7.08 -11.73 -5.74
C LEU A 154 6.56 -10.55 -4.93
N ARG A 155 6.53 -9.35 -5.52
CA ARG A 155 5.98 -8.12 -4.92
C ARG A 155 4.57 -8.33 -4.40
N VAL A 156 3.70 -8.99 -5.16
CA VAL A 156 2.32 -9.28 -4.75
C VAL A 156 2.26 -10.43 -3.74
N PHE A 157 3.03 -11.50 -3.95
CA PHE A 157 3.04 -12.67 -3.06
C PHE A 157 3.54 -12.37 -1.64
N LYS A 158 4.53 -11.48 -1.48
CA LYS A 158 5.20 -11.21 -0.20
C LYS A 158 4.21 -10.85 0.91
N SER A 159 3.11 -10.18 0.59
CA SER A 159 2.03 -9.82 1.52
C SER A 159 1.45 -11.05 2.24
N LEU A 160 1.09 -12.08 1.47
CA LEU A 160 0.59 -13.35 2.01
C LEU A 160 1.71 -14.14 2.68
N GLY A 161 2.88 -14.22 2.04
CA GLY A 161 4.05 -14.94 2.54
C GLY A 161 4.47 -14.47 3.93
N PHE A 162 4.65 -13.16 4.10
CA PHE A 162 4.94 -12.56 5.40
C PHE A 162 3.81 -12.81 6.39
N ALA A 163 2.56 -12.53 6.04
CA ALA A 163 1.43 -12.70 6.96
C ALA A 163 1.36 -14.15 7.52
N LEU A 164 1.60 -15.16 6.68
CA LEU A 164 1.69 -16.57 7.10
C LEU A 164 2.87 -16.84 8.05
N LEU A 165 4.04 -16.24 7.80
CA LEU A 165 5.21 -16.37 8.69
C LEU A 165 4.99 -15.73 10.07
N PHE A 166 4.10 -14.74 10.19
CA PHE A 166 3.72 -14.15 11.48
C PHE A 166 2.70 -14.99 12.29
N VAL A 167 2.01 -15.96 11.69
CA VAL A 167 0.98 -16.76 12.38
C VAL A 167 1.51 -17.46 13.64
N PRO A 168 2.64 -18.20 13.60
CA PRO A 168 3.15 -18.88 14.80
C PRO A 168 3.57 -17.88 15.90
N LEU A 169 4.12 -16.72 15.52
CA LEU A 169 4.48 -15.66 16.45
C LEU A 169 3.25 -15.08 17.13
N LEU A 170 2.21 -14.77 16.36
CA LEU A 170 0.94 -14.27 16.87
C LEU A 170 0.30 -15.28 17.85
N GLN A 171 0.25 -16.55 17.46
CA GLN A 171 -0.30 -17.60 18.31
C GLN A 171 0.44 -17.72 19.66
N ARG A 172 1.76 -17.50 19.67
CA ARG A 172 2.57 -17.50 20.89
C ARG A 172 2.22 -16.30 21.76
N GLU A 173 2.18 -15.09 21.21
CA GLU A 173 1.89 -13.87 21.96
C GLU A 173 0.47 -13.90 22.55
N LEU A 174 -0.51 -14.39 21.78
CA LEU A 174 -1.89 -14.59 22.27
C LEU A 174 -1.96 -15.60 23.41
N LYS A 175 -1.14 -16.66 23.40
CA LYS A 175 -1.03 -17.66 24.48
C LYS A 175 -0.35 -17.11 25.73
N GLN A 176 0.66 -16.25 25.57
CA GLN A 176 1.42 -15.73 26.70
C GLN A 176 0.71 -14.57 27.40
N SER A 177 0.15 -13.64 26.64
CA SER A 177 -0.52 -12.45 27.18
C SER A 177 -1.56 -11.91 26.19
N GLY A 178 -2.69 -12.60 26.06
CA GLY A 178 -3.76 -12.24 25.12
C GLY A 178 -4.26 -10.79 25.23
N GLN A 179 -4.41 -10.26 26.45
CA GLN A 179 -4.82 -8.87 26.64
C GLN A 179 -3.78 -7.87 26.14
N LEU A 180 -2.51 -8.05 26.50
CA LEU A 180 -1.42 -7.14 26.10
C LEU A 180 -1.17 -7.21 24.59
N ALA A 181 -1.22 -8.41 24.00
CA ALA A 181 -1.10 -8.61 22.56
C ALA A 181 -2.20 -7.84 21.79
N ARG A 182 -3.46 -7.95 22.25
CA ARG A 182 -4.60 -7.22 21.69
C ARG A 182 -4.44 -5.69 21.84
N GLN A 183 -3.97 -5.21 22.99
CA GLN A 183 -3.72 -3.78 23.22
C GLN A 183 -2.60 -3.23 22.35
N ARG A 184 -1.49 -3.95 22.20
CA ARG A 184 -0.38 -3.57 21.31
C ARG A 184 -0.83 -3.49 19.87
N PHE A 185 -1.57 -4.50 19.41
CA PHE A 185 -2.11 -4.53 18.06
C PHE A 185 -3.04 -3.34 17.78
N ALA A 186 -4.06 -3.15 18.62
CA ALA A 186 -5.00 -2.04 18.45
C ALA A 186 -4.32 -0.66 18.61
N GLY A 187 -3.38 -0.54 19.54
CA GLY A 187 -2.58 0.68 19.70
C GLY A 187 -1.71 0.98 18.47
N GLY A 188 -1.14 -0.05 17.85
CA GLY A 188 -0.36 0.10 16.62
C GLY A 188 -1.23 0.52 15.43
N MET A 189 -2.44 -0.04 15.29
CA MET A 189 -3.42 0.40 14.28
C MET A 189 -3.77 1.89 14.44
N VAL A 190 -4.02 2.35 15.67
CA VAL A 190 -4.34 3.76 15.95
C VAL A 190 -3.13 4.67 15.70
N ALA A 191 -1.92 4.23 16.05
CA ALA A 191 -0.69 4.96 15.79
C ALA A 191 -0.45 5.13 14.28
N GLY A 192 -0.61 4.06 13.49
CA GLY A 192 -0.49 4.14 12.03
C GLY A 192 -1.56 5.05 11.41
N LEU A 193 -2.80 4.96 11.89
CA LEU A 193 -3.89 5.84 11.44
C LEU A 193 -3.62 7.31 11.78
N THR A 194 -2.96 7.58 12.90
CA THR A 194 -2.50 8.93 13.26
C THR A 194 -1.49 9.44 12.23
N VAL A 195 -0.51 8.61 11.83
CA VAL A 195 0.47 8.98 10.79
C VAL A 195 -0.22 9.30 9.46
N VAL A 196 -1.14 8.45 8.99
CA VAL A 196 -1.88 8.70 7.75
C VAL A 196 -2.70 9.99 7.84
N THR A 197 -3.41 10.20 8.95
CA THR A 197 -4.24 11.39 9.14
C THR A 197 -3.41 12.67 9.13
N LEU A 198 -2.25 12.67 9.78
CA LEU A 198 -1.34 13.82 9.77
C LEU A 198 -0.75 14.07 8.37
N ALA A 199 -0.40 13.02 7.63
CA ALA A 199 0.07 13.14 6.26
C ALA A 199 -1.01 13.71 5.32
N VAL A 200 -2.28 13.31 5.49
CA VAL A 200 -3.42 13.89 4.77
C VAL A 200 -3.55 15.38 5.04
N LEU A 201 -3.47 15.79 6.32
CA LEU A 201 -3.57 17.21 6.69
C LEU A 201 -2.44 18.04 6.11
N TRP A 202 -1.22 17.52 6.11
CA TRP A 202 -0.07 18.17 5.49
C TRP A 202 -0.23 18.27 3.97
N GLU A 203 -0.59 17.18 3.29
CA GLU A 203 -0.75 17.15 1.84
C GLU A 203 -1.85 18.15 1.41
N ARG A 204 -2.98 18.14 2.12
CA ARG A 204 -4.06 19.07 1.83
C ARG A 204 -3.70 20.51 2.14
N ALA A 205 -2.95 20.78 3.21
CA ALA A 205 -2.44 22.12 3.48
C ALA A 205 -1.51 22.61 2.35
N ALA A 206 -0.68 21.72 1.81
CA ALA A 206 0.32 22.06 0.82
C ALA A 206 -0.31 22.34 -0.55
N PHE A 207 -1.29 21.54 -0.99
CA PHE A 207 -1.80 21.59 -2.37
C PHE A 207 -3.16 22.30 -2.50
N PRO A 208 -4.32 21.65 -2.25
CA PRO A 208 -5.63 22.30 -2.44
C PRO A 208 -6.00 23.31 -1.36
N GLY A 209 -5.45 23.18 -0.15
CA GLY A 209 -5.93 23.85 1.06
C GLY A 209 -6.90 22.98 1.87
N TRP A 210 -7.00 23.25 3.18
CA TRP A 210 -7.82 22.43 4.08
C TRP A 210 -9.32 22.49 3.78
N LEU A 211 -9.83 23.63 3.33
CA LEU A 211 -11.26 23.87 3.16
C LEU A 211 -11.69 23.95 1.69
N ASP A 212 -10.77 23.73 0.75
CA ASP A 212 -11.12 23.68 -0.67
C ASP A 212 -11.53 22.26 -1.07
N PHE A 213 -12.83 22.09 -1.29
CA PHE A 213 -13.43 20.83 -1.77
C PHE A 213 -13.94 20.94 -3.21
N SER A 214 -13.61 22.02 -3.92
CA SER A 214 -14.06 22.27 -5.28
C SER A 214 -13.12 21.67 -6.33
N VAL A 215 -11.84 21.56 -6.01
CA VAL A 215 -10.80 21.05 -6.92
C VAL A 215 -10.82 19.51 -6.93
N PRO A 216 -10.66 18.86 -8.10
CA PRO A 216 -10.60 17.40 -8.23
C PRO A 216 -9.26 16.81 -7.72
N TYR A 217 -8.88 17.10 -6.48
CA TYR A 217 -7.64 16.64 -5.85
C TYR A 217 -7.92 15.47 -4.89
N ARG A 218 -7.50 14.26 -5.28
CA ARG A 218 -7.57 13.06 -4.44
C ARG A 218 -6.29 12.92 -3.61
N THR A 219 -6.45 12.93 -2.29
CA THR A 219 -5.33 12.76 -1.35
C THR A 219 -4.77 11.34 -1.38
N VAL A 220 -3.44 11.20 -1.30
CA VAL A 220 -2.76 9.88 -1.30
C VAL A 220 -1.96 9.60 -0.03
N ALA A 221 -1.70 10.60 0.80
CA ALA A 221 -0.87 10.53 1.99
C ALA A 221 0.52 9.93 1.69
N LEU A 222 0.92 8.86 2.38
CA LEU A 222 2.22 8.21 2.22
C LEU A 222 2.13 6.88 1.43
N PHE A 223 1.10 6.74 0.59
CA PHE A 223 0.87 5.56 -0.23
C PHE A 223 1.37 5.77 -1.66
N TRP A 224 2.69 5.68 -1.84
CA TRP A 224 3.35 5.84 -3.15
C TRP A 224 2.99 4.75 -4.16
N GLU A 225 2.46 3.61 -3.70
CA GLU A 225 1.89 2.59 -4.58
C GLU A 225 0.78 3.15 -5.46
N MET A 226 0.18 4.29 -5.07
CA MET A 226 -0.83 4.96 -5.86
C MET A 226 -0.30 5.69 -7.11
N HIS A 227 1.01 5.63 -7.40
CA HIS A 227 1.60 6.21 -8.63
C HIS A 227 1.07 5.58 -9.93
N VAL A 228 0.44 4.42 -9.85
CA VAL A 228 -0.28 3.77 -10.95
C VAL A 228 -1.80 3.76 -10.73
N GLY A 229 -2.31 4.52 -9.75
CA GLY A 229 -3.72 4.60 -9.42
C GLY A 229 -4.11 3.76 -8.19
N GLY A 230 -5.24 3.05 -8.26
CA GLY A 230 -5.68 2.16 -7.19
C GLY A 230 -6.27 2.87 -5.95
N ALA A 231 -6.35 2.13 -4.85
CA ALA A 231 -7.08 2.52 -3.64
C ALA A 231 -6.36 2.11 -2.34
N ALA A 232 -5.04 2.31 -2.29
CA ALA A 232 -4.21 1.98 -1.12
C ALA A 232 -4.70 2.69 0.16
N ILE A 233 -4.86 4.02 0.11
CA ILE A 233 -5.35 4.80 1.26
C ILE A 233 -6.79 4.42 1.64
N ASP A 234 -7.65 4.20 0.65
CA ASP A 234 -9.04 3.77 0.83
C ASP A 234 -9.13 2.46 1.63
N GLY A 235 -8.36 1.45 1.21
CA GLY A 235 -8.25 0.17 1.88
C GLY A 235 -7.70 0.29 3.29
N TYR A 236 -6.63 1.07 3.47
CA TYR A 236 -6.05 1.30 4.79
C TYR A 236 -7.04 1.97 5.74
N LEU A 237 -7.72 3.02 5.31
CA LEU A 237 -8.73 3.73 6.11
C LEU A 237 -9.89 2.80 6.50
N ALA A 238 -10.39 1.98 5.58
CA ALA A 238 -11.44 1.00 5.86
C ALA A 238 -10.99 -0.06 6.90
N LEU A 239 -9.75 -0.51 6.84
CA LEU A 239 -9.17 -1.47 7.78
C LEU A 239 -8.86 -0.87 9.16
N ALA A 240 -8.43 0.40 9.22
CA ALA A 240 -7.92 1.03 10.44
C ALA A 240 -8.99 1.79 11.24
N THR A 241 -9.98 2.40 10.58
CA THR A 241 -11.00 3.25 11.23
C THR A 241 -11.75 2.57 12.38
N PRO A 242 -12.13 1.27 12.30
CA PRO A 242 -12.76 0.59 13.43
C PRO A 242 -11.96 0.69 14.74
N PHE A 243 -10.63 0.73 14.68
CA PHE A 243 -9.78 0.82 15.86
C PHE A 243 -9.81 2.20 16.56
N LEU A 244 -10.34 3.25 15.92
CA LEU A 244 -10.63 4.52 16.61
C LEU A 244 -11.75 4.39 17.63
N VAL A 245 -12.78 3.61 17.29
CA VAL A 245 -13.85 3.28 18.24
C VAL A 245 -13.27 2.51 19.42
N TRP A 246 -12.30 1.61 19.18
CA TRP A 246 -11.56 0.95 20.25
C TRP A 246 -10.81 1.96 21.13
N ALA A 247 -10.10 2.93 20.53
CA ALA A 247 -9.38 3.96 21.29
C ALA A 247 -10.32 4.81 22.17
N LEU A 248 -11.45 5.25 21.62
CA LEU A 248 -12.49 6.00 22.33
C LEU A 248 -13.07 5.21 23.51
N LEU A 249 -13.36 3.92 23.31
CA LEU A 249 -13.93 3.06 24.33
C LEU A 249 -12.91 2.61 25.39
N ALA A 250 -11.64 2.43 25.00
CA ALA A 250 -10.55 2.07 25.90
C ALA A 250 -10.05 3.27 26.74
N ALA A 251 -10.27 4.51 26.29
CA ALA A 251 -9.80 5.71 26.94
C ALA A 251 -10.40 5.91 28.34
N ARG A 252 -9.59 5.66 29.38
CA ARG A 252 -10.01 5.85 30.78
C ARG A 252 -9.95 7.31 31.23
N ARG A 253 -9.00 8.10 30.72
CA ARG A 253 -8.79 9.50 31.09
C ARG A 253 -9.40 10.44 30.05
N PRO A 254 -9.97 11.60 30.45
CA PRO A 254 -10.54 12.58 29.52
C PRO A 254 -9.57 13.03 28.44
N LEU A 255 -8.30 13.27 28.77
CA LEU A 255 -7.30 13.70 27.79
C LEU A 255 -7.13 12.71 26.64
N PHE A 256 -6.98 11.42 26.95
CA PHE A 256 -6.85 10.38 25.92
C PHE A 256 -8.14 10.18 25.12
N TRP A 257 -9.29 10.41 25.74
CA TRP A 257 -10.57 10.38 25.04
C TRP A 257 -10.68 11.56 24.07
N VAL A 258 -10.30 12.77 24.49
CA VAL A 258 -10.27 13.97 23.63
C VAL A 258 -9.29 13.78 22.48
N ALA A 259 -8.09 13.23 22.73
CA ALA A 259 -7.13 12.92 21.67
C ALA A 259 -7.72 11.94 20.63
N ALA A 260 -8.38 10.88 21.07
CA ALA A 260 -9.05 9.94 20.18
C ALA A 260 -10.25 10.58 19.44
N ALA A 261 -10.99 11.49 20.08
CA ALA A 261 -12.10 12.22 19.47
C ALA A 261 -11.63 13.20 18.39
N VAL A 262 -10.56 13.96 18.66
CA VAL A 262 -9.90 14.82 17.67
C VAL A 262 -9.41 13.98 16.50
N LEU A 263 -8.70 12.87 16.76
CA LEU A 263 -8.26 11.97 15.71
C LEU A 263 -9.45 11.42 14.90
N THR A 264 -10.60 11.17 15.54
CA THR A 264 -11.81 10.72 14.83
C THR A 264 -12.34 11.75 13.85
N LEU A 265 -12.38 13.04 14.23
CA LEU A 265 -12.74 14.13 13.32
C LEU A 265 -11.73 14.22 12.16
N LEU A 266 -10.44 14.22 12.47
CA LEU A 266 -9.41 14.33 11.45
C LEU A 266 -9.37 13.12 10.50
N THR A 267 -9.68 11.91 10.99
CA THR A 267 -9.82 10.71 10.14
C THR A 267 -11.11 10.78 9.32
N ALA A 268 -12.21 11.30 9.85
CA ALA A 268 -13.43 11.52 9.07
C ALA A 268 -13.18 12.52 7.93
N TYR A 269 -12.50 13.63 8.20
CA TYR A 269 -11.97 14.53 7.18
C TYR A 269 -11.11 13.80 6.14
N ALA A 270 -10.18 12.94 6.58
CA ALA A 270 -9.33 12.18 5.67
C ALA A 270 -10.15 11.25 4.76
N CYS A 271 -11.13 10.53 5.31
CA CYS A 271 -12.06 9.71 4.52
C CYS A 271 -12.80 10.56 3.48
N LEU A 272 -13.37 11.69 3.88
CA LEU A 272 -14.14 12.60 3.00
C LEU A 272 -13.27 13.20 1.88
N THR A 273 -12.01 13.50 2.17
CA THR A 273 -11.09 14.13 1.21
C THR A 273 -10.33 13.14 0.33
N THR A 274 -10.64 11.83 0.44
CA THR A 274 -10.32 10.86 -0.63
C THR A 274 -11.23 11.04 -1.85
N PHE A 275 -12.39 11.69 -1.70
CA PHE A 275 -13.43 11.79 -2.74
C PHE A 275 -13.81 10.42 -3.36
N SER A 276 -13.70 9.35 -2.56
CA SER A 276 -13.98 7.97 -2.94
C SER A 276 -15.31 7.51 -2.35
N ARG A 277 -16.31 7.36 -3.22
CA ARG A 277 -17.65 6.87 -2.86
C ARG A 277 -17.59 5.50 -2.19
N GLY A 278 -16.67 4.65 -2.65
CA GLY A 278 -16.42 3.32 -2.09
C GLY A 278 -15.98 3.40 -0.62
N VAL A 279 -15.09 4.34 -0.29
CA VAL A 279 -14.62 4.56 1.09
C VAL A 279 -15.75 4.98 2.01
N TYR A 280 -16.63 5.88 1.58
CA TYR A 280 -17.71 6.36 2.43
C TYR A 280 -18.61 5.20 2.89
N LEU A 281 -19.00 4.33 1.95
CA LEU A 281 -19.78 3.13 2.26
C LEU A 281 -18.97 2.11 3.07
N ALA A 282 -17.71 1.88 2.69
CA ALA A 282 -16.82 0.93 3.34
C ALA A 282 -16.36 1.35 4.74
N VAL A 283 -16.54 2.62 5.13
CA VAL A 283 -16.33 3.08 6.50
C VAL A 283 -17.65 3.13 7.27
N ALA A 284 -18.68 3.77 6.72
CA ALA A 284 -19.95 3.95 7.42
C ALA A 284 -20.66 2.61 7.70
N GLY A 285 -20.77 1.73 6.69
CA GLY A 285 -21.44 0.44 6.82
C GLY A 285 -20.82 -0.44 7.91
N PRO A 286 -19.50 -0.67 7.90
CA PRO A 286 -18.83 -1.45 8.94
C PRO A 286 -18.81 -0.80 10.32
N LEU A 287 -18.82 0.54 10.43
CA LEU A 287 -18.99 1.20 11.72
C LEU A 287 -20.39 1.00 12.31
N LEU A 288 -21.44 0.94 11.47
CA LEU A 288 -22.78 0.54 11.89
C LEU A 288 -22.79 -0.91 12.38
N LEU A 289 -22.20 -1.83 11.61
CA LEU A 289 -22.03 -3.23 12.01
C LEU A 289 -21.25 -3.33 13.34
N LEU A 290 -20.17 -2.58 13.51
CA LEU A 290 -19.39 -2.50 14.73
C LEU A 290 -20.27 -2.10 15.93
N GLY A 291 -21.09 -1.06 15.78
CA GLY A 291 -22.03 -0.63 16.81
C GLY A 291 -23.03 -1.73 17.20
N LEU A 292 -23.57 -2.45 16.21
CA LEU A 292 -24.49 -3.58 16.44
C LEU A 292 -23.79 -4.74 17.16
N LEU A 293 -22.57 -5.09 16.76
CA LEU A 293 -21.78 -6.16 17.38
C LEU A 293 -21.36 -5.81 18.81
N LEU A 294 -20.94 -4.57 19.06
CA LEU A 294 -20.62 -4.08 20.42
C LEU A 294 -21.87 -4.10 21.31
N ARG A 295 -23.04 -3.74 20.78
CA ARG A 295 -24.31 -3.85 21.50
C ARG A 295 -24.63 -5.31 21.81
N ALA A 296 -24.51 -6.19 20.83
CA ALA A 296 -24.76 -7.62 21.00
C ALA A 296 -23.83 -8.25 22.06
N GLN A 297 -22.54 -7.88 22.08
CA GLN A 297 -21.61 -8.30 23.12
C GLN A 297 -22.03 -7.82 24.51
N LYS A 298 -22.38 -6.54 24.66
CA LYS A 298 -22.83 -5.97 25.95
C LYS A 298 -24.11 -6.62 26.48
N THR A 299 -25.02 -7.03 25.59
CA THR A 299 -26.27 -7.70 25.97
C THR A 299 -26.13 -9.21 26.04
N ASN A 300 -24.90 -9.76 26.03
CA ASN A 300 -24.62 -11.20 25.99
C ASN A 300 -25.42 -11.94 24.90
N PHE A 301 -25.67 -11.28 23.76
CA PHE A 301 -26.47 -11.78 22.64
C PHE A 301 -27.92 -12.17 23.00
N ASN A 302 -28.48 -11.65 24.10
CA ASN A 302 -29.88 -11.85 24.46
C ASN A 302 -30.79 -10.93 23.63
N ALA A 303 -31.71 -11.52 22.84
CA ALA A 303 -32.60 -10.79 21.95
C ALA A 303 -33.52 -9.82 22.70
N ARG A 304 -34.01 -10.19 23.90
CA ARG A 304 -34.91 -9.33 24.70
C ARG A 304 -34.19 -8.06 25.17
N ASP A 305 -32.95 -8.19 25.62
CA ASP A 305 -32.12 -7.04 26.02
C ASP A 305 -31.63 -6.23 24.81
N PHE A 306 -31.37 -6.91 23.69
CA PHE A 306 -30.95 -6.28 22.46
C PHE A 306 -32.04 -5.37 21.88
N PHE A 307 -33.29 -5.82 21.79
CA PHE A 307 -34.41 -5.01 21.27
C PHE A 307 -35.09 -4.13 22.32
N GLY A 308 -34.66 -4.19 23.60
CA GLY A 308 -35.18 -3.35 24.66
C GLY A 308 -34.99 -1.84 24.39
N PRO A 309 -35.81 -0.97 25.00
CA PRO A 309 -35.77 0.47 24.77
C PRO A 309 -34.40 1.07 25.17
N VAL A 310 -33.65 1.53 24.16
CA VAL A 310 -32.28 2.09 24.29
C VAL A 310 -32.23 3.23 25.31
N TRP A 311 -33.27 4.06 25.32
CA TRP A 311 -33.37 5.27 26.16
C TRP A 311 -33.54 4.99 27.65
N ARG A 312 -34.05 3.82 28.05
CA ARG A 312 -34.25 3.46 29.48
C ARG A 312 -32.97 2.99 30.17
N ARG A 313 -31.95 2.58 29.40
CA ARG A 313 -30.68 2.00 29.91
C ARG A 313 -29.46 2.90 29.65
N TYR A 314 -29.59 3.88 28.76
CA TYR A 314 -28.61 4.93 28.48
C TYR A 314 -29.20 6.30 28.79
N ARG A 315 -29.48 6.59 30.08
CA ARG A 315 -29.51 8.01 30.47
C ARG A 315 -28.09 8.55 30.25
N PRO A 316 -27.90 9.68 29.57
CA PRO A 316 -26.58 10.27 29.35
C PRO A 316 -26.06 10.86 30.67
N GLU A 317 -25.73 9.97 31.61
CA GLU A 317 -25.15 10.30 32.91
C GLU A 317 -23.63 10.22 32.78
N GLY A 318 -22.97 11.34 33.09
CA GLY A 318 -21.51 11.47 33.04
C GLY A 318 -20.96 12.19 31.80
N TRP A 319 -19.72 12.64 31.92
CA TRP A 319 -19.04 13.47 30.92
C TRP A 319 -18.88 12.76 29.57
N ARG A 320 -18.70 11.43 29.56
CA ARG A 320 -18.52 10.64 28.33
C ARG A 320 -19.73 10.67 27.42
N ALA A 321 -20.94 10.53 27.96
CA ALA A 321 -22.14 10.51 27.15
C ALA A 321 -22.37 11.86 26.45
N ARG A 322 -22.17 12.97 27.19
CA ARG A 322 -22.24 14.33 26.63
C ARG A 322 -21.15 14.57 25.60
N ALA A 323 -19.92 14.15 25.88
CA ALA A 323 -18.80 14.30 24.96
C ALA A 323 -18.99 13.47 23.68
N SER A 324 -19.48 12.23 23.79
CA SER A 324 -19.82 11.39 22.63
C SER A 324 -20.94 11.99 21.80
N LEU A 325 -21.98 12.56 22.41
CA LEU A 325 -23.03 13.29 21.67
C LEU A 325 -22.44 14.49 20.92
N ALA A 326 -21.60 15.30 21.59
CA ALA A 326 -20.93 16.42 20.95
C ALA A 326 -20.04 15.99 19.77
N LEU A 327 -19.30 14.89 19.91
CA LEU A 327 -18.51 14.31 18.82
C LEU A 327 -19.38 13.86 17.64
N MET A 328 -20.51 13.19 17.90
CA MET A 328 -21.45 12.79 16.85
C MET A 328 -22.04 14.00 16.10
N LEU A 329 -22.39 15.06 16.84
CA LEU A 329 -22.87 16.30 16.23
C LEU A 329 -21.77 16.99 15.41
N ALA A 330 -20.52 16.99 15.89
CA ALA A 330 -19.39 17.54 15.16
C ALA A 330 -19.10 16.76 13.87
N LEU A 331 -19.14 15.43 13.91
CA LEU A 331 -19.00 14.58 12.71
C LEU A 331 -20.14 14.83 11.71
N ALA A 332 -21.38 14.96 12.18
CA ALA A 332 -22.51 15.29 11.31
C ALA A 332 -22.36 16.68 10.67
N ALA A 333 -21.89 17.67 11.43
CA ALA A 333 -21.61 19.00 10.94
C ALA A 333 -20.46 19.01 9.92
N GLU A 334 -19.40 18.22 10.15
CA GLU A 334 -18.28 18.06 9.21
C GLU A 334 -18.74 17.46 7.88
N VAL A 335 -19.50 16.36 7.92
CA VAL A 335 -20.06 15.73 6.71
C VAL A 335 -20.95 16.73 5.97
N ALA A 336 -21.82 17.46 6.67
CA ALA A 336 -22.67 18.48 6.07
C ALA A 336 -21.86 19.64 5.48
N ALA A 337 -20.78 20.07 6.14
CA ALA A 337 -19.90 21.13 5.65
C ALA A 337 -19.19 20.71 4.36
N VAL A 338 -18.62 19.49 4.30
CA VAL A 338 -17.94 19.00 3.09
C VAL A 338 -18.94 18.81 1.95
N LEU A 339 -20.16 18.34 2.23
CA LEU A 339 -21.24 18.24 1.23
C LEU A 339 -21.70 19.60 0.72
N GLY A 340 -21.76 20.61 1.58
CA GLY A 340 -22.24 21.95 1.24
C GLY A 340 -21.19 22.86 0.61
N ALA A 341 -19.89 22.62 0.87
CA ALA A 341 -18.81 23.53 0.50
C ALA A 341 -18.19 23.28 -0.90
N GLY A 342 -18.60 22.24 -1.64
CA GLY A 342 -18.03 21.94 -2.95
C GLY A 342 -18.95 21.15 -3.87
N SER A 343 -18.91 21.47 -5.17
CA SER A 343 -19.69 20.75 -6.19
C SER A 343 -19.09 19.39 -6.54
N PHE A 344 -17.76 19.23 -6.42
CA PHE A 344 -17.05 18.06 -6.94
C PHE A 344 -17.57 16.72 -6.37
N MET A 345 -17.85 16.66 -5.06
CA MET A 345 -18.41 15.47 -4.45
C MET A 345 -19.84 15.18 -4.94
N MET A 346 -20.66 16.22 -5.12
CA MET A 346 -22.01 16.09 -5.67
C MET A 346 -21.98 15.65 -7.14
N ASP A 347 -21.05 16.19 -7.93
CA ASP A 347 -20.84 15.81 -9.34
C ASP A 347 -20.42 14.33 -9.45
N ARG A 348 -19.55 13.86 -8.55
CA ARG A 348 -19.13 12.45 -8.42
C ARG A 348 -20.29 11.54 -8.04
N LEU A 349 -21.21 11.97 -7.18
CA LEU A 349 -22.41 11.21 -6.84
C LEU A 349 -23.38 11.17 -8.03
N ALA A 350 -23.55 12.29 -8.74
CA ALA A 350 -24.41 12.40 -9.91
C ALA A 350 -23.90 11.62 -11.14
N SER A 351 -22.60 11.37 -11.24
CA SER A 351 -21.99 10.64 -12.36
C SER A 351 -21.91 9.11 -12.16
N ALA A 352 -22.61 8.54 -11.17
CA ALA A 352 -22.51 7.13 -10.81
C ALA A 352 -22.92 6.16 -11.94
N ASP A 353 -24.02 6.44 -12.65
CA ASP A 353 -24.56 5.51 -13.65
C ASP A 353 -23.64 5.37 -14.88
N ARG A 354 -23.00 6.47 -15.31
CA ARG A 354 -22.07 6.44 -16.46
C ARG A 354 -20.77 5.68 -16.14
N ASP A 355 -20.30 5.76 -14.91
CA ASP A 355 -19.08 5.08 -14.44
C ASP A 355 -19.28 3.55 -14.30
N PHE A 356 -20.50 3.10 -14.00
CA PHE A 356 -20.79 1.67 -13.86
C PHE A 356 -20.70 0.92 -15.21
N GLY A 357 -21.21 1.51 -16.30
CA GLY A 357 -21.17 0.89 -17.63
C GLY A 357 -19.72 0.64 -18.11
N SER A 358 -18.85 1.63 -17.98
CA SER A 358 -17.43 1.49 -18.34
C SER A 358 -16.69 0.47 -17.46
N ARG A 359 -17.05 0.37 -16.17
CA ARG A 359 -16.47 -0.64 -15.27
C ARG A 359 -16.85 -2.05 -15.66
N VAL A 360 -18.12 -2.30 -15.97
CA VAL A 360 -18.58 -3.62 -16.42
C VAL A 360 -17.89 -4.05 -17.71
N GLU A 361 -17.71 -3.13 -18.65
CA GLU A 361 -16.95 -3.42 -19.88
C GLU A 361 -15.47 -3.73 -19.58
N HIS A 362 -14.83 -2.92 -18.75
CA HIS A 362 -13.47 -3.15 -18.30
C HIS A 362 -13.30 -4.51 -17.59
N TRP A 363 -14.25 -4.89 -16.73
CA TRP A 363 -14.30 -6.18 -16.06
C TRP A 363 -14.47 -7.35 -17.03
N ARG A 364 -15.33 -7.22 -18.04
CA ARG A 364 -15.49 -8.23 -19.08
C ARG A 364 -14.19 -8.46 -19.84
N ARG A 365 -13.53 -7.37 -20.27
CA ARG A 365 -12.23 -7.47 -20.97
C ARG A 365 -11.14 -8.11 -20.10
N GLY A 366 -11.16 -7.87 -18.79
CA GLY A 366 -10.24 -8.55 -17.86
C GLY A 366 -10.55 -10.04 -17.69
N LEU A 367 -11.83 -10.43 -17.69
CA LEU A 367 -12.23 -11.85 -17.68
C LEU A 367 -11.85 -12.57 -18.98
N ASP A 368 -11.86 -11.87 -20.11
CA ASP A 368 -11.44 -12.39 -21.41
C ASP A 368 -9.94 -12.74 -21.44
N LEU A 369 -9.14 -12.35 -20.44
CA LEU A 369 -7.76 -12.79 -20.29
C LEU A 369 -7.63 -14.27 -19.89
N LEU A 370 -8.68 -14.87 -19.32
CA LEU A 370 -8.68 -16.25 -18.84
C LEU A 370 -8.92 -17.22 -20.00
N ASP A 371 -7.83 -17.56 -20.69
CA ASP A 371 -7.84 -18.36 -21.91
C ASP A 371 -7.73 -19.85 -21.60
N GLY A 372 -8.89 -20.48 -21.38
CA GLY A 372 -9.01 -21.93 -21.23
C GLY A 372 -9.10 -22.43 -19.79
N PRO A 373 -9.33 -23.74 -19.60
CA PRO A 373 -9.72 -24.29 -18.30
C PRO A 373 -8.65 -24.15 -17.22
N THR A 374 -7.38 -24.15 -17.60
CA THR A 374 -6.26 -23.99 -16.65
C THR A 374 -6.21 -22.56 -16.09
N ASP A 375 -6.40 -21.55 -16.94
CA ASP A 375 -6.45 -20.14 -16.52
C ASP A 375 -7.65 -19.92 -15.60
N TRP A 376 -8.82 -20.47 -15.94
CA TRP A 376 -9.99 -20.38 -15.05
C TRP A 376 -9.78 -21.06 -13.69
N LEU A 377 -9.08 -22.19 -13.65
CA LEU A 377 -8.88 -22.94 -12.40
C LEU A 377 -7.77 -22.34 -11.53
N LEU A 378 -6.65 -21.92 -12.13
CA LEU A 378 -5.40 -21.56 -11.44
C LEU A 378 -4.99 -20.08 -11.61
N GLY A 379 -5.65 -19.33 -12.49
CA GLY A 379 -5.35 -17.93 -12.83
C GLY A 379 -4.24 -17.80 -13.88
N LYS A 380 -3.88 -16.57 -14.26
CA LYS A 380 -2.70 -16.26 -15.10
C LYS A 380 -1.40 -16.32 -14.31
N GLY A 381 -1.48 -16.07 -13.00
CA GLY A 381 -0.33 -15.94 -12.12
C GLY A 381 -0.39 -14.62 -11.34
N LEU A 382 0.21 -14.62 -10.14
CA LEU A 382 0.24 -13.45 -9.28
C LEU A 382 0.97 -12.27 -9.92
N GLY A 383 0.40 -11.07 -9.84
CA GLY A 383 0.98 -9.84 -10.37
C GLY A 383 1.07 -9.77 -11.90
N ARG A 384 0.36 -10.64 -12.63
CA ARG A 384 0.42 -10.69 -14.10
C ARG A 384 -0.66 -9.88 -14.78
N LEU A 385 -1.71 -9.50 -14.04
CA LEU A 385 -2.82 -8.73 -14.59
C LEU A 385 -2.37 -7.50 -15.40
N PRO A 386 -1.45 -6.61 -14.93
CA PRO A 386 -1.11 -5.43 -15.71
C PRO A 386 -0.43 -5.73 -17.03
N ALA A 387 0.52 -6.67 -17.02
CA ALA A 387 1.26 -7.05 -18.22
C ALA A 387 0.34 -7.72 -19.25
N ASP A 388 -0.51 -8.64 -18.80
CA ASP A 388 -1.43 -9.36 -19.68
C ASP A 388 -2.52 -8.45 -20.23
N TYR A 389 -3.06 -7.55 -19.41
CA TYR A 389 -4.07 -6.60 -19.84
C TYR A 389 -3.51 -5.68 -20.93
N ALA A 390 -2.32 -5.11 -20.70
CA ALA A 390 -1.69 -4.22 -21.66
C ALA A 390 -1.30 -4.92 -22.97
N ALA A 391 -0.96 -6.21 -22.92
CA ALA A 391 -0.56 -6.98 -24.07
C ALA A 391 -1.75 -7.50 -24.92
N HIS A 392 -2.86 -7.89 -24.28
CA HIS A 392 -3.93 -8.63 -24.97
C HIS A 392 -5.24 -7.83 -25.11
N VAL A 393 -5.50 -6.83 -24.26
CA VAL A 393 -6.76 -6.08 -24.33
C VAL A 393 -6.66 -4.95 -25.34
N PRO A 394 -7.56 -4.89 -26.36
CA PRO A 394 -7.57 -3.81 -27.33
C PRO A 394 -7.72 -2.44 -26.67
N GLN A 395 -6.83 -1.50 -27.03
CA GLN A 395 -6.75 -0.16 -26.45
C GLN A 395 -6.51 -0.13 -24.92
N GLY A 396 -6.03 -1.23 -24.35
CA GLY A 396 -5.64 -1.38 -22.95
C GLY A 396 -4.14 -1.20 -22.70
N GLU A 397 -3.35 -0.78 -23.69
CA GLU A 397 -1.90 -0.65 -23.57
C GLU A 397 -1.46 0.34 -22.47
N PHE A 398 -0.24 0.19 -21.96
CA PHE A 398 0.35 1.16 -21.03
C PHE A 398 0.52 2.54 -21.68
N SER A 399 0.43 3.60 -20.87
CA SER A 399 0.74 4.98 -21.31
C SER A 399 2.23 5.23 -21.53
N GLY A 400 3.10 4.34 -21.04
CA GLY A 400 4.53 4.36 -21.28
C GLY A 400 5.25 3.26 -20.51
N GLU A 401 6.57 3.20 -20.68
CA GLU A 401 7.46 2.23 -20.03
C GLU A 401 8.78 2.93 -19.67
N VAL A 402 9.37 2.55 -18.54
CA VAL A 402 10.71 3.00 -18.12
C VAL A 402 11.55 1.77 -17.82
N LYS A 403 12.75 1.70 -18.38
CA LYS A 403 13.73 0.66 -18.08
C LYS A 403 15.13 1.23 -17.94
N TRP A 404 15.75 0.95 -16.79
CA TRP A 404 17.18 1.18 -16.59
C TRP A 404 17.99 0.17 -17.43
N ARG A 405 19.08 0.63 -18.01
CA ARG A 405 19.96 -0.17 -18.87
C ARG A 405 21.41 0.20 -18.64
N GLU A 406 22.27 -0.75 -18.94
CA GLU A 406 23.71 -0.59 -18.90
C GLU A 406 24.29 -1.03 -20.26
N GLU A 407 25.12 -0.20 -20.87
CA GLU A 407 25.88 -0.55 -22.08
C GLU A 407 27.36 -0.69 -21.76
N GLN A 408 27.94 -1.85 -22.07
CA GLN A 408 29.37 -2.08 -21.95
C GLN A 408 30.01 -2.03 -23.34
N LYS A 409 30.82 -0.98 -23.59
CA LYS A 409 31.66 -0.91 -24.80
C LYS A 409 33.04 -1.51 -24.50
N PRO A 410 33.65 -2.28 -25.44
CA PRO A 410 34.99 -2.81 -25.25
C PRO A 410 36.01 -1.70 -24.97
N GLY A 411 36.70 -1.76 -23.82
CA GLY A 411 37.71 -0.78 -23.43
C GLY A 411 37.18 0.50 -22.76
N GLN A 412 35.89 0.61 -22.48
CA GLN A 412 35.28 1.73 -21.74
C GLN A 412 34.62 1.24 -20.44
N ALA A 413 34.37 2.16 -19.50
CA ALA A 413 33.50 1.87 -18.37
C ALA A 413 32.07 1.60 -18.86
N ALA A 414 31.30 0.83 -18.09
CA ALA A 414 29.90 0.63 -18.36
C ALA A 414 29.17 1.99 -18.29
N ASN A 415 28.33 2.28 -19.28
CA ASN A 415 27.50 3.48 -19.26
C ASN A 415 26.08 3.09 -18.85
N ALA A 416 25.60 3.65 -17.75
CA ALA A 416 24.23 3.47 -17.30
C ALA A 416 23.34 4.55 -17.91
N PHE A 417 22.11 4.20 -18.26
CA PHE A 417 21.13 5.15 -18.78
C PHE A 417 19.72 4.61 -18.57
N VAL A 418 18.72 5.44 -18.85
CA VAL A 418 17.32 5.03 -18.77
C VAL A 418 16.63 5.19 -20.12
N THR A 419 15.93 4.16 -20.56
CA THR A 419 15.04 4.24 -21.71
C THR A 419 13.64 4.57 -21.23
N VAL A 420 13.10 5.70 -21.68
CA VAL A 420 11.69 6.06 -21.49
C VAL A 420 10.96 5.89 -22.81
N ARG A 421 9.81 5.23 -22.77
CA ARG A 421 8.96 4.98 -23.94
C ARG A 421 7.60 5.63 -23.75
N GLY A 422 7.09 6.19 -24.84
CA GLY A 422 5.70 6.62 -24.94
C GLY A 422 4.75 5.43 -25.11
N PRO A 423 3.46 5.70 -25.30
CA PRO A 423 2.48 4.63 -25.52
C PRO A 423 2.79 3.89 -26.83
N PRO A 424 2.56 2.57 -26.92
CA PRO A 424 2.86 1.81 -28.14
C PRO A 424 2.12 2.32 -29.38
N THR A 425 0.82 2.62 -29.28
CA THR A 425 -0.01 2.96 -30.45
C THR A 425 -0.95 4.17 -30.23
N LEU A 426 -1.43 4.38 -29.01
CA LEU A 426 -2.45 5.37 -28.67
C LEU A 426 -1.84 6.73 -28.34
N LYS A 427 -1.78 7.61 -29.35
CA LYS A 427 -1.28 8.98 -29.19
C LYS A 427 -1.92 9.77 -28.04
N ARG A 428 -3.19 9.51 -27.70
CA ARG A 428 -3.90 10.18 -26.59
C ARG A 428 -3.27 9.93 -25.22
N LEU A 429 -2.52 8.84 -25.07
CA LEU A 429 -1.85 8.48 -23.81
C LEU A 429 -0.45 9.10 -23.68
N GLY A 430 0.01 9.83 -24.70
CA GLY A 430 1.32 10.48 -24.69
C GLY A 430 1.51 11.40 -23.49
N GLY A 431 2.64 11.29 -22.81
CA GLY A 431 2.96 12.10 -21.63
C GLY A 431 2.25 11.68 -20.34
N GLN A 432 1.35 10.69 -20.38
CA GLN A 432 0.63 10.17 -19.20
C GLN A 432 1.43 9.11 -18.42
N TYR A 433 2.71 8.97 -18.73
CA TYR A 433 3.67 8.18 -17.98
C TYR A 433 5.01 8.91 -18.03
N ALA A 434 5.65 9.05 -16.87
CA ALA A 434 6.90 9.77 -16.78
C ALA A 434 7.84 9.09 -15.78
N LEU A 435 9.13 9.26 -16.03
CA LEU A 435 10.16 9.02 -15.04
C LEU A 435 10.31 10.30 -14.21
N THR A 436 10.17 10.20 -12.89
CA THR A 436 10.13 11.37 -12.02
C THR A 436 11.24 11.34 -10.97
N GLN A 437 11.75 12.49 -10.59
CA GLN A 437 12.65 12.63 -9.44
C GLN A 437 12.21 13.82 -8.59
N ARG A 438 12.19 13.62 -7.27
CA ARG A 438 12.00 14.73 -6.33
C ARG A 438 13.20 15.64 -6.32
N VAL A 439 12.94 16.94 -6.36
CA VAL A 439 13.98 17.97 -6.28
C VAL A 439 13.73 18.89 -5.11
N VAL A 440 14.82 19.25 -4.42
CA VAL A 440 14.82 20.18 -3.29
C VAL A 440 15.40 21.53 -3.72
N ASN A 441 15.14 22.58 -2.96
CA ASN A 441 15.71 23.93 -3.18
C ASN A 441 15.39 24.52 -4.56
N VAL A 442 14.19 24.25 -5.08
CA VAL A 442 13.70 24.86 -6.31
C VAL A 442 13.44 26.35 -6.08
N SER A 443 14.02 27.20 -6.94
CA SER A 443 13.90 28.65 -6.81
C SER A 443 12.62 29.19 -7.44
N GLN A 444 12.22 30.42 -7.13
CA GLN A 444 11.12 31.07 -7.86
C GLN A 444 11.53 31.51 -9.27
N ALA A 445 12.81 31.42 -9.63
CA ALA A 445 13.31 31.78 -10.95
C ALA A 445 12.98 30.71 -12.01
N GLY A 446 13.22 31.03 -13.28
CA GLY A 446 13.13 30.05 -14.36
C GLY A 446 14.27 29.04 -14.29
N HIS A 447 13.97 27.77 -14.53
CA HIS A 447 14.95 26.69 -14.53
C HIS A 447 15.34 26.27 -15.95
N ARG A 448 16.49 25.62 -16.07
CA ARG A 448 16.93 24.96 -17.30
C ARG A 448 17.29 23.52 -16.99
N VAL A 449 17.05 22.61 -17.92
CA VAL A 449 17.47 21.22 -17.80
C VAL A 449 18.51 20.95 -18.86
N SER A 450 19.68 20.47 -18.44
CA SER A 450 20.68 19.87 -19.32
C SER A 450 20.50 18.37 -19.28
N LEU A 451 20.52 17.71 -20.42
CA LEU A 451 20.45 16.26 -20.52
C LEU A 451 21.14 15.77 -21.78
N ASP A 452 21.63 14.54 -21.74
CA ASP A 452 22.04 13.80 -22.93
C ASP A 452 20.88 12.91 -23.35
N VAL A 453 20.51 12.98 -24.62
CA VAL A 453 19.43 12.18 -25.20
C VAL A 453 19.89 11.43 -26.42
N ARG A 454 19.48 10.18 -26.54
CA ARG A 454 19.72 9.34 -27.72
C ARG A 454 18.40 8.71 -28.17
N VAL A 455 18.12 8.79 -29.46
CA VAL A 455 16.89 8.25 -30.06
C VAL A 455 17.21 7.46 -31.33
N GLN A 456 16.55 6.33 -31.53
CA GLN A 456 16.65 5.52 -32.76
C GLN A 456 15.71 6.02 -33.85
N HIS A 457 14.53 6.49 -33.45
CA HIS A 457 13.53 7.12 -34.29
C HIS A 457 13.15 8.47 -33.69
N THR A 458 12.56 9.36 -34.49
CA THR A 458 12.12 10.67 -33.99
C THR A 458 11.23 10.51 -32.75
N ALA A 459 11.60 11.20 -31.67
CA ALA A 459 10.86 11.18 -30.42
C ALA A 459 10.53 12.61 -29.96
N ASP A 460 9.30 12.80 -29.51
CA ASP A 460 8.82 14.04 -28.90
C ASP A 460 9.01 13.90 -27.38
N VAL A 461 10.09 14.52 -26.89
CA VAL A 461 10.49 14.51 -25.48
C VAL A 461 9.82 15.68 -24.76
N TYR A 462 9.28 15.39 -23.59
CA TYR A 462 8.63 16.36 -22.73
C TYR A 462 9.27 16.32 -21.34
N VAL A 463 9.67 17.49 -20.88
CA VAL A 463 10.32 17.69 -19.58
C VAL A 463 9.51 18.69 -18.79
N GLU A 464 9.16 18.34 -17.57
CA GLU A 464 8.36 19.18 -16.69
C GLU A 464 8.97 19.25 -15.29
N LEU A 465 8.88 20.42 -14.67
CA LEU A 465 9.21 20.64 -13.27
C LEU A 465 7.97 21.22 -12.60
N CYS A 466 7.30 20.41 -11.79
CA CYS A 466 6.02 20.73 -11.18
C CYS A 466 6.08 20.67 -9.66
N GLU A 467 5.33 21.55 -8.98
CA GLU A 467 4.97 21.31 -7.58
C GLU A 467 4.00 20.13 -7.53
N ARG A 468 4.44 18.99 -6.98
CA ARG A 468 3.66 17.75 -6.95
C ARG A 468 4.04 16.89 -5.76
N HIS A 469 3.01 16.35 -5.11
CA HIS A 469 3.18 15.27 -4.13
C HIS A 469 3.26 13.89 -4.79
N LEU A 470 2.26 13.55 -5.61
CA LEU A 470 2.23 12.30 -6.38
C LEU A 470 1.42 12.38 -7.68
N LEU A 471 0.09 12.57 -7.59
CA LEU A 471 -0.81 12.36 -8.73
C LEU A 471 -1.23 13.62 -9.48
N TYR A 472 -1.24 14.76 -8.80
CA TYR A 472 -1.78 16.01 -9.32
C TYR A 472 -0.69 17.07 -9.38
N ASP A 473 -0.58 17.70 -10.53
CA ASP A 473 0.33 18.81 -10.75
C ASP A 473 -0.27 20.11 -10.21
N GLY A 474 0.57 20.87 -9.51
CA GLY A 474 0.34 22.28 -9.20
C GLY A 474 0.94 23.19 -10.28
N PRO A 475 1.52 24.34 -9.91
CA PRO A 475 2.33 25.15 -10.80
C PRO A 475 3.48 24.35 -11.42
N CYS A 476 3.70 24.54 -12.73
CA CYS A 476 4.74 23.85 -13.49
C CYS A 476 5.54 24.78 -14.40
N GLN A 477 6.79 24.40 -14.67
CA GLN A 477 7.62 24.89 -15.76
C GLN A 477 7.95 23.74 -16.70
N LEU A 478 7.80 23.96 -18.01
CA LEU A 478 7.71 22.89 -19.00
C LEU A 478 8.62 23.19 -20.20
N ALA A 479 9.14 22.15 -20.84
CA ALA A 479 9.79 22.20 -22.14
C ALA A 479 9.42 20.97 -22.97
N SER A 480 9.19 21.20 -24.27
CA SER A 480 8.98 20.13 -25.25
C SER A 480 9.98 20.28 -26.38
N ILE A 481 10.55 19.15 -26.82
CA ILE A 481 11.49 19.13 -27.93
C ILE A 481 11.29 17.88 -28.78
N ARG A 482 11.39 18.06 -30.09
CA ARG A 482 11.47 16.96 -31.05
C ARG A 482 12.93 16.60 -31.28
N VAL A 483 13.31 15.39 -30.87
CA VAL A 483 14.66 14.86 -31.04
C VAL A 483 14.71 14.00 -32.31
N LEU A 484 15.63 14.33 -33.22
CA LEU A 484 15.87 13.56 -34.44
C LEU A 484 16.98 12.52 -34.21
N PRO A 485 16.98 11.38 -34.93
CA PRO A 485 18.03 10.38 -34.80
C PRO A 485 19.41 10.93 -35.20
N GLY A 486 20.31 11.02 -34.23
CA GLY A 486 21.68 11.55 -34.40
C GLY A 486 22.69 10.47 -34.78
N LYS A 487 22.43 9.65 -35.81
CA LYS A 487 23.26 8.47 -36.16
C LYS A 487 23.53 7.51 -34.97
N ASN A 488 22.58 7.42 -34.04
CA ASN A 488 22.69 6.68 -32.77
C ASN A 488 23.72 7.23 -31.76
N ASP A 489 24.20 8.47 -31.95
CA ASP A 489 25.03 9.15 -30.97
C ASP A 489 24.19 9.93 -29.94
N TRP A 490 24.77 10.12 -28.76
CA TRP A 490 24.23 10.96 -27.70
C TRP A 490 24.26 12.44 -28.11
N GLN A 491 23.15 13.13 -27.89
CA GLN A 491 22.99 14.56 -28.18
C GLN A 491 22.79 15.31 -26.87
N ASN A 492 23.71 16.23 -26.55
CA ASN A 492 23.54 17.12 -25.41
C ASN A 492 22.53 18.22 -25.73
N MET A 493 21.56 18.43 -24.84
CA MET A 493 20.51 19.43 -24.99
C MET A 493 20.34 20.23 -23.70
N VAL A 494 20.20 21.55 -23.83
CA VAL A 494 19.88 22.45 -22.72
C VAL A 494 18.53 23.12 -22.99
N LEU A 495 17.53 22.75 -22.20
CA LEU A 495 16.13 23.13 -22.38
C LEU A 495 15.73 24.17 -21.33
N PRO A 496 15.38 25.41 -21.71
CA PRO A 496 14.78 26.35 -20.77
C PRO A 496 13.34 25.96 -20.45
N LEU A 497 13.05 25.74 -19.18
CA LEU A 497 11.68 25.44 -18.72
C LEU A 497 10.88 26.73 -18.62
N LYS A 498 9.67 26.72 -19.19
CA LYS A 498 8.76 27.87 -19.22
C LYS A 498 7.46 27.55 -18.51
N GLY A 499 6.97 28.46 -17.68
CA GLY A 499 5.70 28.28 -17.00
C GLY A 499 5.58 29.15 -15.76
N GLN A 500 4.74 28.72 -14.83
CA GLN A 500 4.49 29.46 -13.60
C GLN A 500 5.69 29.36 -12.64
N THR A 501 5.81 30.33 -11.73
CA THR A 501 6.82 30.31 -10.68
C THR A 501 6.47 29.28 -9.62
N LEU A 502 7.47 28.53 -9.16
CA LEU A 502 7.33 27.49 -8.14
C LEU A 502 7.57 28.16 -6.77
N ALA A 503 6.52 28.28 -5.96
CA ALA A 503 6.49 29.09 -4.75
C ALA A 503 6.90 28.32 -3.48
N GLY A 504 6.92 26.98 -3.51
CA GLY A 504 7.37 26.12 -2.43
C GLY A 504 6.38 25.95 -1.27
N GLY A 505 5.23 26.62 -1.29
CA GLY A 505 4.20 26.56 -0.24
C GLY A 505 4.60 27.27 1.07
N PRO A 506 3.71 27.32 2.07
CA PRO A 506 4.00 27.90 3.38
C PRO A 506 4.92 27.00 4.22
N TRP A 507 5.61 27.57 5.21
CA TRP A 507 6.61 26.86 6.04
C TRP A 507 6.10 25.61 6.78
N TYR A 508 4.80 25.58 7.13
CA TYR A 508 4.17 24.45 7.82
C TYR A 508 3.64 23.37 6.87
N ALA A 509 3.59 23.66 5.56
CA ALA A 509 3.14 22.74 4.53
C ALA A 509 3.92 23.00 3.22
N PRO A 510 5.24 22.72 3.21
CA PRO A 510 6.06 22.94 2.03
C PRO A 510 5.58 22.03 0.89
N ARG A 511 5.51 22.59 -0.31
CA ARG A 511 5.20 21.84 -1.53
C ARG A 511 6.44 21.15 -2.04
N LEU A 512 6.32 19.85 -2.26
CA LEU A 512 7.35 19.08 -2.95
C LEU A 512 7.36 19.44 -4.43
N SER A 513 8.53 19.37 -5.05
CA SER A 513 8.71 19.57 -6.49
C SER A 513 9.25 18.29 -7.12
N MET A 514 8.80 18.00 -8.34
CA MET A 514 9.23 16.84 -9.11
C MET A 514 9.63 17.27 -10.52
N LEU A 515 10.82 16.84 -10.95
CA LEU A 515 11.19 16.82 -12.36
C LEU A 515 10.61 15.55 -12.97
N SER A 516 9.99 15.64 -14.15
CA SER A 516 9.55 14.47 -14.92
C SER A 516 10.13 14.48 -16.33
N LEU A 517 10.47 13.30 -16.82
CA LEU A 517 10.88 13.02 -18.19
C LEU A 517 9.85 12.07 -18.82
N SER A 518 9.28 12.47 -19.96
CA SER A 518 8.33 11.63 -20.70
C SER A 518 8.56 11.69 -22.20
N VAL A 519 8.09 10.65 -22.89
CA VAL A 519 8.04 10.58 -24.35
C VAL A 519 6.58 10.54 -24.76
N VAL A 520 6.19 11.48 -25.62
CA VAL A 520 4.77 11.77 -25.89
C VAL A 520 4.27 11.07 -27.14
N ASN A 521 5.10 10.94 -28.17
CA ASN A 521 4.66 10.34 -29.43
C ASN A 521 4.47 8.82 -29.30
N ALA A 522 3.41 8.31 -29.94
CA ALA A 522 3.16 6.88 -30.00
C ALA A 522 4.29 6.14 -30.71
N GLY A 523 4.74 5.02 -30.14
CA GLY A 523 5.90 4.24 -30.58
C GLY A 523 7.24 4.94 -30.36
N GLY A 524 7.26 6.11 -29.72
CA GLY A 524 8.47 6.86 -29.41
C GLY A 524 9.26 6.23 -28.27
N ALA A 525 10.58 6.29 -28.37
CA ALA A 525 11.50 5.88 -27.32
C ALA A 525 12.71 6.82 -27.29
N ALA A 526 13.15 7.19 -26.10
CA ALA A 526 14.35 7.98 -25.90
C ALA A 526 15.16 7.43 -24.72
N ASP A 527 16.46 7.33 -24.93
CA ASP A 527 17.43 7.07 -23.88
C ASP A 527 17.87 8.41 -23.28
N PHE A 528 17.96 8.48 -21.95
CA PHE A 528 18.36 9.67 -21.19
C PHE A 528 19.57 9.35 -20.31
N ASP A 529 20.49 10.29 -20.23
CA ASP A 529 21.69 10.25 -19.40
C ASP A 529 22.11 11.68 -18.98
N ASN A 530 22.98 11.81 -17.98
CA ASN A 530 23.55 13.06 -17.48
C ASN A 530 22.53 14.19 -17.25
N VAL A 531 21.38 13.87 -16.64
CA VAL A 531 20.30 14.83 -16.41
C VAL A 531 20.67 15.77 -15.26
N SER A 532 20.66 17.07 -15.53
CA SER A 532 20.98 18.13 -14.57
C SER A 532 19.95 19.25 -14.62
N LEU A 533 19.47 19.66 -13.45
CA LEU A 533 18.55 20.78 -13.29
C LEU A 533 19.35 22.00 -12.82
N MET A 534 19.32 23.06 -13.61
CA MET A 534 20.02 24.31 -13.35
C MET A 534 19.00 25.38 -12.92
N GLY A 535 19.26 26.03 -11.79
CA GLY A 535 18.43 27.10 -11.25
C GLY A 535 19.26 28.31 -10.83
N ALA A 536 18.69 29.18 -10.00
CA ALA A 536 19.40 30.33 -9.44
C ALA A 536 20.45 29.93 -8.39
N TYR A 537 20.33 28.75 -7.79
CA TYR A 537 21.26 28.25 -6.79
C TYR A 537 22.41 27.46 -7.44
N PRO A 538 23.64 27.57 -6.92
CA PRO A 538 24.80 26.85 -7.46
C PRO A 538 24.78 25.35 -7.16
N ALA A 539 23.98 24.89 -6.19
CA ALA A 539 23.86 23.48 -5.85
C ALA A 539 22.95 22.75 -6.85
N GLN A 540 23.41 21.60 -7.35
CA GLN A 540 22.61 20.74 -8.22
C GLN A 540 21.47 20.09 -7.39
N PRO A 541 20.20 20.33 -7.73
CA PRO A 541 19.05 19.84 -6.97
C PRO A 541 18.64 18.41 -7.36
N LEU A 542 19.22 17.85 -8.43
CA LEU A 542 19.04 16.45 -8.85
C LEU A 542 20.21 15.60 -8.36
N GLU A 543 19.91 14.36 -7.97
CA GLU A 543 20.84 13.32 -7.58
C GLU A 543 20.74 12.13 -8.56
N ASN A 544 21.83 11.38 -8.77
CA ASN A 544 21.86 10.21 -9.67
C ASN A 544 21.35 10.51 -11.10
N GLY A 545 21.73 11.67 -11.67
CA GLY A 545 21.32 12.08 -13.03
C GLY A 545 22.04 11.32 -14.15
N ASP A 546 23.14 10.65 -13.83
CA ASP A 546 23.94 9.76 -14.67
C ASP A 546 23.50 8.28 -14.57
N PHE A 547 22.50 7.98 -13.73
CA PHE A 547 21.93 6.66 -13.53
C PHE A 547 22.92 5.56 -13.08
N SER A 548 24.12 5.93 -12.61
CA SER A 548 25.14 4.98 -12.14
C SER A 548 24.71 4.26 -10.85
N GLY A 549 23.84 4.88 -10.06
CA GLY A 549 23.17 4.28 -8.90
C GLY A 549 21.89 3.51 -9.25
N GLY A 550 21.67 3.16 -10.53
CA GLY A 550 20.43 2.55 -10.98
C GLY A 550 19.27 3.54 -10.96
N MET A 551 18.12 3.13 -10.42
CA MET A 551 16.94 4.00 -10.28
C MET A 551 16.89 4.75 -8.94
N ALA A 552 17.97 4.81 -8.15
CA ALA A 552 17.99 5.62 -6.94
C ALA A 552 17.52 7.06 -7.23
N HIS A 553 16.65 7.62 -6.39
CA HIS A 553 15.93 8.90 -6.54
C HIS A 553 14.90 8.99 -7.67
N TRP A 554 14.91 8.07 -8.62
CA TRP A 554 14.04 8.06 -9.78
C TRP A 554 12.88 7.10 -9.60
N PHE A 555 11.67 7.58 -9.87
CA PHE A 555 10.44 6.87 -9.61
C PHE A 555 9.48 7.02 -10.80
N PRO A 556 9.05 5.92 -11.43
CA PRO A 556 8.07 5.98 -12.49
C PRO A 556 6.70 6.41 -11.95
N LEU A 557 5.93 7.13 -12.76
CA LEU A 557 4.63 7.66 -12.39
C LEU A 557 3.70 7.64 -13.60
N ALA A 558 2.52 7.02 -13.45
CA ALA A 558 1.42 7.18 -14.39
C ALA A 558 0.55 8.37 -13.97
N GLN A 559 -0.01 9.08 -14.95
CA GLN A 559 -0.88 10.22 -14.72
C GLN A 559 -2.21 10.02 -15.46
N SER A 560 -3.33 10.21 -14.76
CA SER A 560 -4.69 10.21 -15.34
C SER A 560 -5.20 8.92 -16.02
N TYR A 561 -4.34 7.99 -16.46
CA TYR A 561 -4.73 6.75 -17.12
C TYR A 561 -4.22 5.52 -16.35
N PHE A 562 -5.15 4.81 -15.72
CA PHE A 562 -4.85 3.70 -14.81
C PHE A 562 -5.45 2.35 -15.25
N VAL A 563 -6.10 2.30 -16.42
CA VAL A 563 -6.89 1.15 -16.88
C VAL A 563 -6.12 -0.18 -16.91
N PRO A 564 -4.88 -0.28 -17.45
CA PRO A 564 -4.18 -1.56 -17.45
C PRO A 564 -3.70 -1.99 -16.06
N TRP A 565 -3.56 -1.08 -15.11
CA TRP A 565 -2.87 -1.35 -13.86
C TRP A 565 -3.74 -2.10 -12.86
N HIS A 566 -5.06 -1.93 -12.94
CA HIS A 566 -6.01 -2.44 -11.97
C HIS A 566 -7.28 -2.92 -12.68
N ILE A 567 -7.86 -4.03 -12.21
CA ILE A 567 -9.20 -4.47 -12.64
C ILE A 567 -10.32 -3.80 -11.80
N ASP A 568 -9.95 -3.00 -10.81
CA ASP A 568 -10.87 -2.29 -9.91
C ASP A 568 -11.92 -3.19 -9.25
N ASN A 569 -11.56 -4.44 -8.94
CA ASN A 569 -12.41 -5.38 -8.21
C ASN A 569 -11.56 -6.51 -7.61
N LEU A 570 -11.52 -6.61 -6.28
CA LEU A 570 -10.74 -7.59 -5.55
C LEU A 570 -11.08 -9.03 -5.96
N PHE A 571 -12.35 -9.34 -6.19
CA PHE A 571 -12.79 -10.70 -6.49
C PHE A 571 -12.41 -11.10 -7.93
N LEU A 572 -12.51 -10.16 -8.87
CA LEU A 572 -12.05 -10.38 -10.24
C LEU A 572 -10.52 -10.48 -10.30
N GLU A 573 -9.79 -9.66 -9.54
CA GLU A 573 -8.33 -9.77 -9.49
C GLU A 573 -7.89 -11.12 -8.94
N LEU A 574 -8.51 -11.58 -7.85
CA LEU A 574 -8.24 -12.91 -7.30
C LEU A 574 -8.57 -14.03 -8.29
N LEU A 575 -9.64 -13.89 -9.07
CA LEU A 575 -10.01 -14.84 -10.10
C LEU A 575 -9.00 -14.83 -11.26
N ILE A 576 -8.63 -13.65 -11.77
CA ILE A 576 -7.71 -13.50 -12.90
C ILE A 576 -6.32 -14.00 -12.52
N GLU A 577 -5.80 -13.63 -11.35
CA GLU A 577 -4.42 -13.95 -10.99
C GLU A 577 -4.25 -15.31 -10.29
N ARG A 578 -5.26 -15.79 -9.56
CA ARG A 578 -5.16 -17.02 -8.73
C ARG A 578 -6.20 -18.09 -9.08
N GLY A 579 -7.08 -17.81 -10.05
CA GLY A 579 -8.11 -18.72 -10.51
C GLY A 579 -9.22 -18.97 -9.50
N LEU A 580 -10.14 -19.83 -9.89
CA LEU A 580 -11.28 -20.24 -9.06
C LEU A 580 -10.81 -20.88 -7.75
N VAL A 581 -9.72 -21.64 -7.75
CA VAL A 581 -9.17 -22.25 -6.52
C VAL A 581 -8.74 -21.17 -5.53
N GLY A 582 -7.99 -20.16 -5.99
CA GLY A 582 -7.56 -19.05 -5.15
C GLY A 582 -8.74 -18.24 -4.61
N LEU A 583 -9.73 -17.94 -5.46
CA LEU A 583 -10.94 -17.22 -5.07
C LEU A 583 -11.77 -17.98 -4.04
N LEU A 584 -12.01 -19.28 -4.24
CA LEU A 584 -12.79 -20.11 -3.32
C LEU A 584 -12.09 -20.27 -1.96
N LEU A 585 -10.76 -20.47 -1.95
CA LEU A 585 -9.99 -20.53 -0.72
C LEU A 585 -10.01 -19.19 0.03
N PHE A 586 -9.90 -18.07 -0.69
CA PHE A 586 -10.07 -16.74 -0.11
C PHE A 586 -11.46 -16.55 0.49
N ALA A 587 -12.51 -16.88 -0.26
CA ALA A 587 -13.90 -16.77 0.21
C ALA A 587 -14.14 -17.65 1.44
N ALA A 588 -13.63 -18.88 1.45
CA ALA A 588 -13.69 -19.78 2.59
C ALA A 588 -12.95 -19.21 3.82
N LEU A 589 -11.79 -18.59 3.62
CA LEU A 589 -11.03 -17.95 4.69
C LEU A 589 -11.76 -16.75 5.28
N MET A 590 -12.30 -15.87 4.43
CA MET A 590 -13.07 -14.71 4.88
C MET A 590 -14.35 -15.14 5.59
N ALA A 591 -15.10 -16.10 5.03
CA ALA A 591 -16.30 -16.64 5.63
C ALA A 591 -15.99 -17.29 7.00
N TYR A 592 -14.92 -18.08 7.09
CA TYR A 592 -14.47 -18.66 8.35
C TYR A 592 -14.11 -17.58 9.37
N ALA A 593 -13.29 -16.60 9.00
CA ALA A 593 -12.87 -15.51 9.88
C ALA A 593 -14.07 -14.71 10.41
N LEU A 594 -14.97 -14.25 9.52
CA LEU A 594 -16.15 -13.48 9.89
C LEU A 594 -17.13 -14.31 10.73
N TRP A 595 -17.41 -15.55 10.33
CA TRP A 595 -18.24 -16.46 11.13
C TRP A 595 -17.67 -16.63 12.53
N HIS A 596 -16.36 -16.83 12.64
CA HIS A 596 -15.67 -17.05 13.90
C HIS A 596 -15.74 -15.83 14.84
N LEU A 597 -15.71 -14.62 14.27
CA LEU A 597 -15.83 -13.35 15.02
C LEU A 597 -17.26 -12.99 15.41
N VAL A 598 -18.26 -13.34 14.60
CA VAL A 598 -19.66 -12.92 14.81
C VAL A 598 -20.47 -13.99 15.55
N PHE A 599 -20.38 -15.24 15.10
CA PHE A 599 -21.19 -16.35 15.59
C PHE A 599 -20.38 -17.40 16.36
N GLY A 600 -19.08 -17.50 16.08
CA GLY A 600 -18.19 -18.50 16.65
C GLY A 600 -17.63 -18.17 18.03
N ARG A 601 -16.60 -18.92 18.43
CA ARG A 601 -15.99 -18.85 19.77
C ARG A 601 -15.27 -17.54 20.05
N ALA A 602 -14.76 -16.85 19.01
CA ALA A 602 -14.10 -15.55 19.20
C ALA A 602 -15.09 -14.40 19.40
N ARG A 603 -16.41 -14.59 19.32
CA ARG A 603 -17.39 -13.51 19.48
C ARG A 603 -17.32 -12.78 20.83
N ALA A 604 -16.77 -13.42 21.86
CA ALA A 604 -16.59 -12.80 23.18
C ALA A 604 -15.25 -12.07 23.32
N SER A 605 -14.34 -12.20 22.33
CA SER A 605 -13.06 -11.50 22.35
C SER A 605 -13.25 -9.99 22.23
N ALA A 606 -12.49 -9.24 23.02
CA ALA A 606 -12.55 -7.78 23.06
C ALA A 606 -12.29 -7.11 21.70
N LEU A 607 -11.50 -7.74 20.81
CA LEU A 607 -11.22 -7.19 19.48
C LEU A 607 -12.17 -7.68 18.38
N ALA A 608 -13.06 -8.64 18.65
CA ALA A 608 -13.81 -9.30 17.59
C ALA A 608 -14.70 -8.37 16.75
N PRO A 609 -15.45 -7.41 17.34
CA PRO A 609 -16.28 -6.50 16.57
C PRO A 609 -15.45 -5.59 15.64
N TYR A 610 -14.30 -5.13 16.12
CA TYR A 610 -13.40 -4.25 15.37
C TYR A 610 -12.77 -4.98 14.19
N LEU A 611 -12.31 -6.22 14.41
CA LEU A 611 -11.78 -7.07 13.34
C LEU A 611 -12.84 -7.39 12.29
N ALA A 612 -14.07 -7.71 12.72
CA ALA A 612 -15.17 -8.01 11.80
C ALA A 612 -15.51 -6.80 10.94
N ALA A 613 -15.62 -5.62 11.56
CA ALA A 613 -15.84 -4.36 10.84
C ALA A 613 -14.69 -4.05 9.87
N SER A 614 -13.43 -4.25 10.28
CA SER A 614 -12.27 -4.01 9.42
C SER A 614 -12.30 -4.89 8.17
N LEU A 615 -12.53 -6.21 8.35
CA LEU A 615 -12.62 -7.15 7.23
C LEU A 615 -13.80 -6.85 6.30
N CYS A 616 -14.99 -6.55 6.86
CA CYS A 616 -16.13 -6.13 6.05
C CYS A 616 -15.86 -4.84 5.27
N GLY A 617 -15.16 -3.86 5.87
CA GLY A 617 -14.76 -2.64 5.19
C GLY A 617 -13.82 -2.91 4.01
N ALA A 618 -12.79 -3.72 4.21
CA ALA A 618 -11.91 -4.14 3.12
C ALA A 618 -12.66 -4.85 1.99
N LEU A 619 -13.60 -5.75 2.31
CA LEU A 619 -14.42 -6.45 1.31
C LEU A 619 -15.36 -5.51 0.56
N LEU A 620 -15.90 -4.48 1.23
CA LEU A 620 -16.72 -3.46 0.59
C LEU A 620 -15.90 -2.57 -0.35
N VAL A 621 -14.68 -2.16 0.04
CA VAL A 621 -13.73 -1.52 -0.89
C VAL A 621 -13.45 -2.45 -2.07
N GLY A 622 -13.28 -3.75 -1.79
CA GLY A 622 -13.04 -4.82 -2.76
C GLY A 622 -14.10 -4.98 -3.87
N LEU A 623 -15.30 -4.42 -3.70
CA LEU A 623 -16.34 -4.45 -4.74
C LEU A 623 -16.05 -3.49 -5.91
N VAL A 624 -15.26 -2.45 -5.66
CA VAL A 624 -15.01 -1.35 -6.62
C VAL A 624 -13.53 -1.00 -6.76
N SER A 625 -12.65 -1.70 -6.05
CA SER A 625 -11.20 -1.63 -6.17
C SER A 625 -10.58 -2.97 -5.81
N SER A 626 -9.29 -3.15 -6.10
CA SER A 626 -8.47 -4.17 -5.45
C SER A 626 -7.62 -3.58 -4.33
N LEU A 627 -7.13 -4.50 -3.49
CA LEU A 627 -6.19 -4.26 -2.39
C LEU A 627 -4.94 -5.14 -2.50
N MET A 628 -4.94 -6.15 -3.37
CA MET A 628 -3.93 -7.22 -3.40
C MET A 628 -2.66 -6.80 -4.14
N ASP A 629 -2.80 -5.86 -5.07
CA ASP A 629 -1.78 -5.18 -5.86
C ASP A 629 -1.00 -4.11 -5.07
N VAL A 630 -1.41 -3.81 -3.83
CA VAL A 630 -0.77 -2.87 -2.90
C VAL A 630 -0.17 -3.65 -1.71
N PRO A 631 1.13 -3.99 -1.70
CA PRO A 631 1.66 -5.00 -0.79
C PRO A 631 1.48 -4.68 0.70
N ARG A 632 1.70 -3.43 1.14
CA ARG A 632 1.54 -3.05 2.55
C ARG A 632 0.09 -3.19 3.02
N VAL A 633 -0.87 -2.76 2.21
CA VAL A 633 -2.30 -2.84 2.54
C VAL A 633 -2.82 -4.28 2.44
N ALA A 634 -2.39 -5.03 1.42
CA ALA A 634 -2.63 -6.46 1.28
C ALA A 634 -2.11 -7.24 2.50
N PHE A 635 -0.89 -6.94 2.95
CA PHE A 635 -0.31 -7.54 4.15
C PHE A 635 -1.18 -7.27 5.38
N LEU A 636 -1.61 -6.02 5.59
CA LEU A 636 -2.48 -5.67 6.71
C LEU A 636 -3.81 -6.43 6.67
N PHE A 637 -4.43 -6.51 5.50
CA PHE A 637 -5.68 -7.23 5.30
C PHE A 637 -5.50 -8.74 5.58
N CYS A 638 -4.45 -9.35 5.03
CA CYS A 638 -4.09 -10.73 5.33
C CYS A 638 -3.83 -10.91 6.84
N LEU A 639 -3.02 -10.06 7.46
CA LEU A 639 -2.71 -10.13 8.89
C LEU A 639 -3.99 -10.06 9.74
N LEU A 640 -4.90 -9.13 9.45
CA LEU A 640 -6.18 -9.02 10.15
C LEU A 640 -7.02 -10.29 10.00
N ALA A 641 -7.14 -10.83 8.79
CA ALA A 641 -7.86 -12.08 8.55
C ALA A 641 -7.26 -13.27 9.33
N LEU A 642 -5.93 -13.34 9.38
CA LEU A 642 -5.21 -14.35 10.15
C LEU A 642 -5.42 -14.16 11.66
N VAL A 643 -5.37 -12.93 12.17
CA VAL A 643 -5.68 -12.62 13.57
C VAL A 643 -7.10 -13.06 13.91
N SER A 644 -8.06 -12.78 13.04
CA SER A 644 -9.46 -13.17 13.19
C SER A 644 -9.65 -14.70 13.24
N ALA A 645 -8.97 -15.42 12.35
CA ALA A 645 -8.99 -16.88 12.32
C ALA A 645 -8.35 -17.52 13.57
N GLN A 646 -7.40 -16.83 14.21
CA GLN A 646 -6.62 -17.35 15.35
C GLN A 646 -7.13 -16.91 16.74
N ALA A 647 -8.10 -15.99 16.82
CA ALA A 647 -8.57 -15.38 18.08
C ALA A 647 -9.29 -16.31 19.08
N ALA A 648 -9.37 -17.63 18.84
CA ALA A 648 -10.28 -18.59 19.49
C ALA A 648 -9.90 -19.10 20.90
N ARG A 649 -8.89 -18.53 21.57
CA ARG A 649 -8.17 -19.24 22.65
C ARG A 649 -8.64 -19.00 24.10
N GLU A 650 -9.84 -18.45 24.33
CA GLU A 650 -10.25 -18.00 25.67
C GLU A 650 -11.36 -18.79 26.37
N VAL A 651 -11.71 -20.00 25.94
CA VAL A 651 -12.61 -20.85 26.75
C VAL A 651 -12.19 -22.30 26.67
N ASP A 652 -11.39 -22.73 27.63
CA ASP A 652 -11.50 -24.02 28.31
C ASP A 652 -11.43 -23.75 29.82
#